data_AF-A0A952RGW1-F1
#
_entry.id   AF-A0A952RGW1-F1
#
_cell.length_a   1.000
_cell.length_b   1.000
_cell.length_c   1.000
_cell.angle_alpha   90.00
_cell.angle_beta   90.00
_cell.angle_gamma   90.00
#
_symmetry.space_group_name_H-M   'P 1'
#
loop_
_entity.id
_entity.type
_entity.pdbx_description
1 polymer ?
#
loop_
_entity_poly.entity_id
_entity_poly.type
_entity_poly.pdbx_seq_one_letter_code
_entity_poly.pdbx_strand_id
1 'polypeptide(L)'
;MLGRSLLACAALSALLVACGSDGSDGGSATDPSAPAMSADEVADGELSPAEIAKKLEEKPWEVVSNKGETYVPNVFYADASQNEQIMPYAIGGHVMIDRLIYPTLGNPNLYVKKDATEEFVSVLRIEDAALDAIGGLEAEALAGSSLKRVTLPNDAKTGIAFFLVKRAGREQAESKVAISSGTGTDAIRVYPNDVLMNAEPADMPAVLKKRHTLRFVFKQGAMQRVPAGLYDLRMEVRKDNKLVTVGSQPVYEYQYNAVRVFDDAEDEHSVINITDTQVSVGDLYNNKTKDKLDELVYFLNTTNDPAVLNASFITFNGDLHNGGSPGTLRQRPVATTYQNEAKAIVDLLKYLPIPIFLTTGNHDGYVATGHVPSAVKAVDTLVIESLKEVIKDNAPNPWPNFDQSAFESYLAKTAASDKLGGEHRDIFTGGFARNAKAEAEGFAGWKEVPRADRNYILYDGFYQWQKTYGPLFYSHKFGKSAYVSLNSYELRQHRRSGWGMYTVNYGGSMNDVQMDWLDRELLRAKQDNSDVIILAHHDPRGGHKGKDFGYYFEQLEYRSVFQSAVNYLVGKVWNPLVCTLPDWALSTEQTESCAHDGLQEWMRPDAEFDCDWDQRGADFTCDPAKGEPFSSGVELLKRLASSPQVRTVLLGHTHYNSLEVIQEGDELIPGKFPVDAASTQKFATLEVLNPVRGYSQAQTTNGASEDYDNHAVPMNPIADSVKSFGKQYDKSVAGWSRHTASGKLGPRELVFFRLVSASDLANQTYSGGKSSMGFTVLTLETKSDKRGVTLPQINRAKFFANIGQSRFDVVGEIEINRAEAIGAHDPKNPVEKLFDW
;
A
#
# COMPACT_ATOMS: atom_id res chain seq x y z
N MET A 1 -40.85 -28.71 -5.45
CA MET A 1 -40.25 -30.06 -5.55
C MET A 1 -38.93 -29.93 -6.29
N LEU A 2 -37.82 -29.85 -5.56
CA LEU A 2 -36.42 -30.01 -5.98
C LEU A 2 -35.58 -29.59 -4.76
N GLY A 3 -34.83 -30.51 -4.18
CA GLY A 3 -34.26 -30.40 -2.83
C GLY A 3 -34.40 -31.73 -2.11
N ARG A 4 -33.29 -32.26 -1.57
CA ARG A 4 -32.98 -33.69 -1.37
C ARG A 4 -32.59 -34.44 -2.65
N SER A 5 -31.34 -34.28 -3.08
CA SER A 5 -30.57 -35.23 -3.90
C SER A 5 -29.10 -34.81 -3.95
N LEU A 6 -28.32 -35.17 -2.92
CA LEU A 6 -26.84 -35.33 -2.90
C LEU A 6 -26.39 -35.57 -1.44
N LEU A 7 -26.55 -36.80 -0.96
CA LEU A 7 -26.06 -37.23 0.35
C LEU A 7 -25.99 -38.78 0.37
N ALA A 8 -24.85 -39.33 -0.08
CA ALA A 8 -24.61 -40.79 -0.10
C ALA A 8 -23.11 -41.11 -0.25
N CYS A 9 -22.65 -42.12 0.51
CA CYS A 9 -21.31 -42.74 0.48
C CYS A 9 -20.14 -41.85 0.94
N ALA A 10 -19.22 -42.31 1.82
CA ALA A 10 -19.11 -43.61 2.49
C ALA A 10 -18.48 -43.51 3.89
N ALA A 11 -18.62 -44.58 4.68
CA ALA A 11 -18.03 -44.75 6.02
C ALA A 11 -17.59 -46.22 6.21
N LEU A 12 -17.00 -46.54 7.38
CA LEU A 12 -16.42 -47.86 7.81
C LEU A 12 -14.98 -48.11 7.30
N SER A 13 -13.99 -48.54 8.09
CA SER A 13 -13.87 -48.78 9.55
C SER A 13 -12.39 -48.94 9.98
N ALA A 14 -12.03 -48.59 11.23
CA ALA A 14 -10.96 -49.25 12.01
C ALA A 14 -11.03 -48.93 13.53
N LEU A 15 -10.82 -49.93 14.38
CA LEU A 15 -10.77 -49.90 15.86
C LEU A 15 -9.89 -51.09 16.34
N LEU A 16 -9.24 -51.14 17.52
CA LEU A 16 -9.14 -50.19 18.65
C LEU A 16 -7.63 -49.90 18.92
N VAL A 17 -6.94 -49.78 20.08
CA VAL A 17 -7.11 -50.07 21.52
C VAL A 17 -6.34 -48.96 22.32
N ALA A 18 -6.45 -48.90 23.66
CA ALA A 18 -5.94 -47.81 24.52
C ALA A 18 -4.94 -48.26 25.63
N CYS A 19 -4.75 -47.40 26.65
CA CYS A 19 -3.80 -47.45 27.80
C CYS A 19 -2.35 -47.01 27.46
N GLY A 20 -1.62 -46.25 28.29
CA GLY A 20 -1.87 -45.60 29.60
C GLY A 20 -0.51 -45.21 30.26
N SER A 21 -0.39 -44.43 31.34
CA SER A 21 -1.35 -43.60 32.12
C SER A 21 -0.59 -42.79 33.20
N ASP A 22 -1.04 -41.58 33.52
CA ASP A 22 -0.75 -40.69 34.68
C ASP A 22 0.68 -40.50 35.25
N GLY A 23 1.04 -39.23 35.51
CA GLY A 23 2.20 -38.84 36.34
C GLY A 23 2.15 -37.36 36.73
N SER A 24 1.98 -37.07 38.02
CA SER A 24 1.96 -35.72 38.60
C SER A 24 3.35 -35.28 39.07
N ASP A 25 3.66 -33.97 39.08
CA ASP A 25 3.52 -33.13 40.29
C ASP A 25 4.06 -31.69 40.12
N GLY A 26 3.76 -30.83 41.09
CA GLY A 26 3.95 -29.39 41.01
C GLY A 26 5.40 -28.87 41.13
N GLY A 27 5.59 -27.62 40.66
CA GLY A 27 6.89 -26.93 40.69
C GLY A 27 6.77 -25.43 40.44
N SER A 28 6.17 -24.68 41.35
CA SER A 28 6.14 -23.21 41.26
C SER A 28 7.50 -22.61 41.63
N ALA A 29 8.18 -22.01 40.66
CA ALA A 29 9.39 -21.21 40.88
C ALA A 29 9.24 -19.85 40.18
N THR A 30 9.14 -18.79 40.97
CA THR A 30 9.24 -17.41 40.49
C THR A 30 10.71 -17.00 40.38
N ASP A 31 11.15 -16.54 39.22
CA ASP A 31 12.41 -15.79 39.10
C ASP A 31 12.28 -14.70 38.02
N PRO A 32 12.39 -13.39 38.34
CA PRO A 32 12.10 -12.31 37.41
C PRO A 32 13.37 -11.72 36.77
N SER A 33 13.81 -12.26 35.63
CA SER A 33 14.97 -11.71 34.89
C SER A 33 14.90 -11.84 33.36
N ALA A 34 13.83 -11.30 32.75
CA ALA A 34 13.94 -10.84 31.36
C ALA A 34 14.66 -9.48 31.36
N PRO A 35 15.71 -9.24 30.53
CA PRO A 35 16.29 -7.92 30.41
C PRO A 35 15.24 -6.95 29.84
N ALA A 36 15.22 -5.72 30.37
CA ALA A 36 14.39 -4.68 29.78
C ALA A 36 14.89 -4.43 28.35
N MET A 37 14.00 -4.56 27.36
CA MET A 37 14.32 -4.10 26.01
C MET A 37 14.57 -2.59 26.10
N SER A 38 15.72 -2.13 25.63
CA SER A 38 15.98 -0.71 25.44
C SER A 38 15.07 -0.19 24.32
N ALA A 39 13.89 0.28 24.73
CA ALA A 39 13.55 1.63 24.32
C ALA A 39 14.74 2.50 24.76
N ASP A 40 15.62 2.83 23.82
CA ASP A 40 16.57 3.91 24.04
C ASP A 40 15.73 5.13 24.42
N GLU A 41 15.93 5.63 25.63
CA GLU A 41 15.29 6.86 26.06
C GLU A 41 15.74 7.96 25.10
N VAL A 42 14.84 8.40 24.21
CA VAL A 42 14.98 9.69 23.52
C VAL A 42 14.65 10.80 24.53
N ALA A 43 15.44 10.82 25.61
CA ALA A 43 15.81 12.06 26.26
C ALA A 43 16.48 12.96 25.21
N ASP A 44 16.29 14.28 25.31
CA ASP A 44 16.76 15.25 24.31
C ASP A 44 18.29 15.49 24.33
N GLY A 45 19.06 14.42 24.17
CA GLY A 45 20.36 14.51 23.53
C GLY A 45 20.14 14.86 22.06
N GLU A 46 20.29 16.14 21.69
CA GLU A 46 20.33 16.53 20.29
C GLU A 46 21.47 15.77 19.59
N LEU A 47 21.10 14.83 18.71
CA LEU A 47 22.04 14.07 17.88
C LEU A 47 23.05 15.02 17.25
N SER A 48 24.34 14.69 17.33
CA SER A 48 25.36 15.54 16.74
C SER A 48 25.17 15.64 15.23
N PRO A 49 25.63 16.74 14.57
CA PRO A 49 25.53 16.87 13.12
C PRO A 49 26.15 15.69 12.34
N ALA A 50 27.14 15.00 12.92
CA ALA A 50 27.75 13.80 12.34
C ALA A 50 26.82 12.57 12.41
N GLU A 51 26.11 12.38 13.53
CA GLU A 51 25.12 11.29 13.68
C GLU A 51 23.88 11.54 12.82
N ILE A 52 23.43 12.80 12.70
CA ILE A 52 22.37 13.20 11.77
C ILE A 52 22.81 12.91 10.33
N ALA A 53 24.01 13.32 9.93
CA ALA A 53 24.54 13.03 8.59
C ALA A 53 24.61 11.52 8.31
N LYS A 54 25.10 10.70 9.25
CA LYS A 54 25.16 9.23 9.10
C LYS A 54 23.76 8.60 9.01
N LYS A 55 22.79 9.06 9.82
CA LYS A 55 21.40 8.57 9.73
C LYS A 55 20.73 8.97 8.42
N LEU A 56 21.02 10.15 7.88
CA LEU A 56 20.45 10.66 6.64
C LEU A 56 21.19 10.25 5.36
N GLU A 57 22.34 9.57 5.47
CA GLU A 57 23.07 9.01 4.34
C GLU A 57 22.20 8.05 3.53
N GLU A 58 22.08 8.32 2.24
CA GLU A 58 21.32 7.53 1.27
C GLU A 58 21.89 6.11 1.15
N LYS A 59 21.02 5.09 1.21
CA LYS A 59 21.47 3.69 1.10
C LYS A 59 21.66 3.27 -0.37
N PRO A 60 22.47 2.25 -0.70
CA PRO A 60 22.79 1.88 -2.10
C PRO A 60 21.57 1.55 -2.98
N TRP A 61 20.46 1.14 -2.36
CA TRP A 61 19.17 0.85 -3.00
C TRP A 61 18.18 2.03 -2.99
N GLU A 62 18.51 3.15 -2.35
CA GLU A 62 17.68 4.36 -2.31
C GLU A 62 18.08 5.34 -3.44
N VAL A 63 17.17 6.25 -3.78
CA VAL A 63 17.45 7.50 -4.49
C VAL A 63 16.69 8.62 -3.80
N VAL A 64 17.44 9.60 -3.32
CA VAL A 64 16.98 10.79 -2.61
C VAL A 64 17.35 12.04 -3.42
N SER A 65 16.47 13.05 -3.46
CA SER A 65 16.72 14.34 -4.13
C SER A 65 17.67 15.24 -3.33
N ASN A 66 18.27 16.25 -3.97
CA ASN A 66 19.00 17.32 -3.26
C ASN A 66 18.15 18.03 -2.18
N LYS A 67 16.81 17.98 -2.29
CA LYS A 67 15.85 18.53 -1.31
C LYS A 67 15.50 17.55 -0.18
N GLY A 68 16.03 16.32 -0.20
CA GLY A 68 15.76 15.30 0.80
C GLY A 68 14.36 14.69 0.68
N GLU A 69 13.92 14.42 -0.54
CA GLU A 69 12.74 13.61 -0.86
C GLU A 69 13.19 12.21 -1.28
N THR A 70 12.54 11.14 -0.81
CA THR A 70 12.83 9.78 -1.29
C THR A 70 12.05 9.51 -2.58
N TYR A 71 12.65 9.87 -3.72
CA TYR A 71 12.13 9.53 -5.06
C TYR A 71 11.93 8.02 -5.22
N VAL A 72 12.86 7.19 -4.73
CA VAL A 72 12.75 5.72 -4.75
C VAL A 72 13.36 5.11 -3.48
N PRO A 73 12.61 4.39 -2.63
CA PRO A 73 13.16 3.79 -1.40
C PRO A 73 13.84 2.42 -1.62
N ASN A 74 13.62 1.79 -2.78
CA ASN A 74 14.21 0.51 -3.17
C ASN A 74 14.22 0.39 -4.70
N VAL A 75 15.32 0.73 -5.36
CA VAL A 75 15.44 0.73 -6.84
C VAL A 75 15.18 -0.61 -7.50
N PHE A 76 15.15 -1.72 -6.75
CA PHE A 76 14.84 -3.05 -7.27
C PHE A 76 13.34 -3.37 -7.29
N TYR A 77 12.47 -2.46 -6.80
CA TYR A 77 11.03 -2.69 -6.64
C TYR A 77 10.34 -3.18 -7.91
N ALA A 78 10.75 -2.66 -9.08
CA ALA A 78 10.20 -3.02 -10.38
C ALA A 78 11.14 -3.92 -11.22
N ASP A 79 12.19 -4.50 -10.64
CA ASP A 79 13.17 -5.23 -11.44
C ASP A 79 12.63 -6.58 -11.95
N ALA A 80 12.94 -6.93 -13.20
CA ALA A 80 12.51 -8.19 -13.83
C ALA A 80 13.11 -9.46 -13.18
N SER A 81 14.09 -9.30 -12.29
CA SER A 81 14.64 -10.38 -11.47
C SER A 81 13.97 -10.54 -10.10
N GLN A 82 13.13 -9.59 -9.67
CA GLN A 82 12.57 -9.56 -8.32
C GLN A 82 11.10 -9.93 -8.23
N ASN A 83 10.22 -9.36 -9.05
CA ASN A 83 8.84 -9.86 -9.14
C ASN A 83 8.87 -11.38 -9.49
N GLU A 84 7.89 -12.17 -9.04
CA GLU A 84 7.82 -13.63 -9.25
C GLU A 84 6.45 -14.09 -9.80
N GLN A 85 5.71 -13.19 -10.45
CA GLN A 85 4.34 -13.39 -10.89
C GLN A 85 4.24 -14.31 -12.13
N ILE A 86 3.30 -15.26 -12.09
CA ILE A 86 3.00 -16.17 -13.21
C ILE A 86 2.14 -15.48 -14.28
N MET A 87 1.11 -14.73 -13.87
CA MET A 87 0.21 -14.04 -14.80
C MET A 87 0.77 -12.70 -15.30
N PRO A 88 0.39 -12.24 -16.51
CA PRO A 88 0.89 -10.98 -17.05
C PRO A 88 0.46 -9.77 -16.24
N TYR A 89 1.41 -8.89 -15.99
CA TYR A 89 1.23 -7.52 -15.47
C TYR A 89 1.30 -6.49 -16.62
N ALA A 90 1.66 -6.90 -17.84
CA ALA A 90 1.84 -6.03 -19.00
C ALA A 90 0.49 -5.54 -19.56
N ILE A 91 0.31 -4.23 -19.64
CA ILE A 91 -0.91 -3.57 -20.12
C ILE A 91 -0.82 -3.40 -21.64
N GLY A 92 -1.79 -3.95 -22.38
CA GLY A 92 -1.79 -3.88 -23.85
C GLY A 92 -0.57 -4.52 -24.53
N GLY A 93 0.16 -5.40 -23.82
CA GLY A 93 1.44 -5.95 -24.29
C GLY A 93 2.65 -5.03 -24.09
N HIS A 94 2.54 -3.96 -23.31
CA HIS A 94 3.64 -3.13 -22.85
C HIS A 94 3.83 -3.24 -21.33
N VAL A 95 5.08 -3.17 -20.87
CA VAL A 95 5.43 -3.09 -19.45
C VAL A 95 5.74 -1.63 -19.16
N MET A 96 4.90 -0.98 -18.36
CA MET A 96 5.07 0.46 -18.07
C MET A 96 6.40 0.75 -17.38
N ILE A 97 6.81 -0.11 -16.44
CA ILE A 97 8.04 0.03 -15.64
C ILE A 97 8.90 -1.24 -15.80
N ASP A 98 10.00 -1.17 -16.57
CA ASP A 98 11.01 -2.23 -16.65
C ASP A 98 12.41 -1.72 -16.27
N ARG A 99 12.83 -0.60 -16.86
CA ARG A 99 14.09 0.10 -16.58
C ARG A 99 13.84 1.48 -15.98
N LEU A 100 12.86 2.24 -16.48
CA LEU A 100 12.55 3.59 -16.03
C LEU A 100 11.74 3.55 -14.72
N ILE A 101 12.44 3.59 -13.59
CA ILE A 101 11.86 3.41 -12.24
C ILE A 101 11.54 4.73 -11.52
N TYR A 102 11.93 5.88 -12.08
CA TYR A 102 11.46 7.20 -11.65
C TYR A 102 11.70 8.26 -12.76
N PRO A 103 10.83 9.27 -12.90
CA PRO A 103 9.48 9.37 -12.33
C PRO A 103 8.48 8.45 -13.04
N THR A 104 7.33 8.23 -12.40
CA THR A 104 6.26 7.36 -12.89
C THR A 104 4.89 8.04 -12.81
N LEU A 105 3.85 7.46 -13.42
CA LEU A 105 2.48 7.99 -13.39
C LEU A 105 1.98 8.25 -11.96
N GLY A 106 2.31 7.38 -10.99
CA GLY A 106 1.89 7.51 -9.59
C GLY A 106 2.91 8.13 -8.64
N ASN A 107 4.11 8.48 -9.15
CA ASN A 107 5.15 9.21 -8.42
C ASN A 107 5.88 10.15 -9.41
N PRO A 108 5.22 11.25 -9.84
CA PRO A 108 5.77 12.22 -10.78
C PRO A 108 6.83 13.13 -10.14
N ASN A 109 7.63 13.77 -10.99
CA ASN A 109 8.53 14.84 -10.57
C ASN A 109 7.82 16.21 -10.66
N LEU A 110 7.89 17.01 -9.58
CA LEU A 110 7.38 18.38 -9.51
C LEU A 110 8.56 19.36 -9.69
N TYR A 111 8.75 19.88 -10.90
CA TYR A 111 9.91 20.71 -11.23
C TYR A 111 9.59 22.21 -11.14
N VAL A 112 10.14 22.92 -10.15
CA VAL A 112 9.98 24.37 -9.94
C VAL A 112 11.11 25.17 -10.60
N LYS A 113 10.82 25.87 -11.70
CA LYS A 113 11.86 26.54 -12.51
C LYS A 113 12.60 27.70 -11.83
N LYS A 114 11.99 28.39 -10.86
CA LYS A 114 12.64 29.49 -10.12
C LYS A 114 13.62 29.02 -9.05
N ASP A 115 13.44 27.80 -8.54
CA ASP A 115 14.31 27.25 -7.51
C ASP A 115 15.61 26.75 -8.15
N ALA A 116 16.73 27.38 -7.77
CA ALA A 116 18.06 27.04 -8.29
C ALA A 116 18.60 25.71 -7.73
N THR A 117 17.98 25.15 -6.69
CA THR A 117 18.30 23.83 -6.13
C THR A 117 17.54 22.69 -6.82
N GLU A 118 16.56 23.02 -7.67
CA GLU A 118 15.66 22.02 -8.26
C GLU A 118 16.32 21.15 -9.33
N GLU A 119 16.07 19.85 -9.22
CA GLU A 119 16.46 18.84 -10.19
C GLU A 119 15.27 17.96 -10.61
N PHE A 120 15.02 17.90 -11.91
CA PHE A 120 14.34 16.76 -12.48
C PHE A 120 15.38 15.64 -12.53
N VAL A 121 15.08 14.50 -11.91
CA VAL A 121 15.92 13.29 -11.99
C VAL A 121 15.12 12.20 -12.67
N SER A 122 15.76 11.46 -13.58
CA SER A 122 15.23 10.19 -14.06
C SER A 122 16.15 9.05 -13.64
N VAL A 123 15.58 7.99 -13.07
CA VAL A 123 16.31 6.84 -12.52
C VAL A 123 16.04 5.61 -13.38
N LEU A 124 17.11 4.97 -13.85
CA LEU A 124 17.07 3.82 -14.74
C LEU A 124 17.79 2.61 -14.11
N ARG A 125 17.22 1.41 -14.26
CA ARG A 125 17.95 0.13 -14.14
C ARG A 125 18.24 -0.43 -15.52
N ILE A 126 19.49 -0.42 -15.99
CA ILE A 126 19.83 -0.75 -17.38
C ILE A 126 20.97 -1.77 -17.49
N GLU A 127 20.79 -2.80 -18.30
CA GLU A 127 21.75 -3.89 -18.51
C GLU A 127 22.94 -3.49 -19.41
N ASP A 128 24.11 -4.10 -19.19
CA ASP A 128 25.36 -3.85 -19.95
C ASP A 128 25.12 -3.92 -21.48
N ALA A 129 24.34 -4.89 -21.94
CA ALA A 129 24.06 -5.09 -23.36
C ALA A 129 23.39 -3.87 -24.05
N ALA A 130 22.69 -3.01 -23.30
CA ALA A 130 22.14 -1.75 -23.82
C ALA A 130 23.19 -0.61 -23.81
N LEU A 131 24.12 -0.64 -22.86
CA LEU A 131 25.21 0.35 -22.71
C LEU A 131 26.34 0.09 -23.71
N ASP A 132 26.78 -1.15 -23.87
CA ASP A 132 27.77 -1.60 -24.87
C ASP A 132 27.33 -1.22 -26.29
N ALA A 133 26.02 -1.33 -26.57
CA ALA A 133 25.46 -0.93 -27.86
C ALA A 133 25.69 0.56 -28.18
N ILE A 134 25.74 1.44 -27.17
CA ILE A 134 25.95 2.89 -27.33
C ILE A 134 27.38 3.36 -27.06
N GLY A 135 28.28 2.49 -26.56
CA GLY A 135 29.70 2.82 -26.35
C GLY A 135 30.35 2.14 -25.14
N GLY A 136 29.58 1.46 -24.30
CA GLY A 136 30.04 0.90 -23.02
C GLY A 136 29.81 1.84 -21.84
N LEU A 137 30.22 1.40 -20.65
CA LEU A 137 30.08 2.13 -19.38
C LEU A 137 31.46 2.57 -18.85
N GLU A 138 31.78 3.85 -18.98
CA GLU A 138 32.95 4.45 -18.30
C GLU A 138 32.49 5.25 -17.07
N ALA A 139 32.98 4.89 -15.88
CA ALA A 139 32.54 5.46 -14.61
C ALA A 139 33.72 5.86 -13.69
N GLU A 140 33.75 7.12 -13.26
CA GLU A 140 34.73 7.70 -12.33
C GLU A 140 34.13 7.91 -10.92
N ALA A 141 34.95 7.88 -9.87
CA ALA A 141 34.47 8.14 -8.50
C ALA A 141 34.17 9.63 -8.29
N LEU A 142 32.99 9.97 -7.77
CA LEU A 142 32.62 11.36 -7.46
C LEU A 142 33.17 11.75 -6.07
N ALA A 143 34.00 12.79 -6.02
CA ALA A 143 34.65 13.21 -4.77
C ALA A 143 33.62 13.60 -3.70
N GLY A 144 33.69 12.95 -2.53
CA GLY A 144 32.77 13.19 -1.41
C GLY A 144 31.40 12.51 -1.55
N SER A 145 31.25 11.53 -2.45
CA SER A 145 30.01 10.78 -2.65
C SER A 145 30.27 9.28 -2.81
N SER A 146 29.28 8.45 -2.48
CA SER A 146 29.24 7.02 -2.81
C SER A 146 28.94 6.76 -4.30
N LEU A 147 28.42 7.77 -5.01
CA LEU A 147 28.07 7.71 -6.42
C LEU A 147 29.31 7.78 -7.33
N LYS A 148 29.17 7.23 -8.54
CA LYS A 148 30.15 7.40 -9.62
C LYS A 148 29.56 8.32 -10.69
N ARG A 149 30.35 9.24 -11.27
CA ARG A 149 29.94 9.92 -12.51
C ARG A 149 30.18 8.98 -13.69
N VAL A 150 29.25 8.95 -14.63
CA VAL A 150 29.32 8.13 -15.83
C VAL A 150 29.44 9.02 -17.06
N THR A 151 30.32 8.63 -18.00
CA THR A 151 30.39 9.24 -19.33
C THR A 151 29.62 8.37 -20.32
N LEU A 152 28.56 8.93 -20.92
CA LEU A 152 27.81 8.34 -22.03
C LEU A 152 27.69 9.36 -23.18
N PRO A 153 27.51 8.93 -24.44
CA PRO A 153 27.13 9.84 -25.52
C PRO A 153 25.83 10.58 -25.18
N ASN A 154 25.84 11.90 -25.38
CA ASN A 154 24.70 12.79 -25.13
C ASN A 154 24.27 13.50 -26.44
N ASP A 155 24.43 12.82 -27.58
CA ASP A 155 24.20 13.41 -28.91
C ASP A 155 22.79 13.12 -29.45
N ALA A 156 22.43 13.75 -30.56
CA ALA A 156 21.10 13.63 -31.17
C ALA A 156 20.73 12.19 -31.62
N LYS A 157 21.73 11.40 -32.02
CA LYS A 157 21.59 10.11 -32.73
C LYS A 157 21.99 8.91 -31.89
N THR A 158 22.99 9.05 -31.01
CA THR A 158 23.53 7.97 -30.19
C THR A 158 23.59 8.38 -28.72
N GLY A 159 23.34 7.43 -27.81
CA GLY A 159 23.26 7.69 -26.37
C GLY A 159 21.89 7.33 -25.78
N ILE A 160 21.62 7.82 -24.57
CA ILE A 160 20.29 7.72 -23.93
C ILE A 160 19.61 9.08 -24.03
N ALA A 161 18.43 9.12 -24.64
CA ALA A 161 17.71 10.34 -24.98
C ALA A 161 16.39 10.44 -24.19
N PHE A 162 16.13 11.62 -23.65
CA PHE A 162 14.97 11.92 -22.82
C PHE A 162 14.11 13.02 -23.44
N PHE A 163 12.80 12.80 -23.48
CA PHE A 163 11.84 13.70 -24.08
C PHE A 163 10.68 13.95 -23.12
N LEU A 164 10.33 15.22 -22.95
CA LEU A 164 9.11 15.66 -22.29
C LEU A 164 8.07 15.88 -23.40
N VAL A 165 7.06 15.02 -23.45
CA VAL A 165 6.05 15.00 -24.51
C VAL A 165 4.74 15.53 -23.95
N LYS A 166 4.15 16.53 -24.62
CA LYS A 166 2.83 17.04 -24.22
C LYS A 166 1.78 15.96 -24.50
N ARG A 167 0.69 15.96 -23.73
CA ARG A 167 -0.49 15.09 -23.92
C ARG A 167 -1.04 15.02 -25.37
N ALA A 168 -0.89 16.09 -26.16
CA ALA A 168 -1.26 16.09 -27.59
C ALA A 168 -0.37 15.21 -28.49
N GLY A 169 0.90 15.04 -28.11
CA GLY A 169 1.88 14.19 -28.80
C GLY A 169 1.97 12.76 -28.27
N ARG A 170 1.02 12.30 -27.44
CA ARG A 170 1.12 11.03 -26.71
C ARG A 170 1.28 9.80 -27.60
N GLU A 171 0.66 9.76 -28.79
CA GLU A 171 0.88 8.70 -29.80
C GLU A 171 2.37 8.58 -30.23
N GLN A 172 3.12 9.69 -30.15
CA GLN A 172 4.56 9.70 -30.38
C GLN A 172 5.30 9.10 -29.17
N ALA A 173 4.91 9.47 -27.94
CA ALA A 173 5.48 8.89 -26.71
C ALA A 173 5.25 7.37 -26.60
N GLU A 174 4.14 6.84 -27.12
CA GLU A 174 3.81 5.40 -27.16
C GLU A 174 4.52 4.65 -28.32
N SER A 175 5.24 5.35 -29.21
CA SER A 175 5.79 4.80 -30.45
C SER A 175 6.85 3.69 -30.25
N LYS A 176 6.79 2.66 -31.09
CA LYS A 176 7.79 1.55 -31.14
C LYS A 176 9.04 1.88 -31.97
N VAL A 177 9.20 3.14 -32.41
CA VAL A 177 10.40 3.64 -33.11
C VAL A 177 10.87 4.96 -32.48
N ALA A 178 12.12 5.34 -32.76
CA ALA A 178 12.75 6.53 -32.18
C ALA A 178 12.06 7.83 -32.64
N ILE A 179 11.64 8.68 -31.70
CA ILE A 179 10.86 9.89 -31.99
C ILE A 179 11.69 11.10 -32.48
N SER A 180 11.02 12.09 -33.08
CA SER A 180 11.59 13.41 -33.35
C SER A 180 11.25 14.41 -32.24
N SER A 181 11.90 15.58 -32.24
CA SER A 181 11.69 16.63 -31.25
C SER A 181 12.06 18.01 -31.79
N GLY A 182 11.38 19.07 -31.34
CA GLY A 182 11.63 20.45 -31.75
C GLY A 182 10.41 21.15 -32.36
N THR A 183 10.64 22.26 -33.07
CA THR A 183 9.58 23.09 -33.66
C THR A 183 8.65 22.28 -34.58
N GLY A 184 7.34 22.34 -34.32
CA GLY A 184 6.33 21.55 -35.05
C GLY A 184 6.11 20.13 -34.51
N THR A 185 6.75 19.77 -33.40
CA THR A 185 6.47 18.53 -32.64
C THR A 185 5.97 18.88 -31.23
N ASP A 186 5.29 17.94 -30.58
CA ASP A 186 4.90 18.05 -29.17
C ASP A 186 5.90 17.44 -28.19
N ALA A 187 7.08 17.03 -28.68
CA ALA A 187 8.16 16.46 -27.90
C ALA A 187 9.34 17.44 -27.73
N ILE A 188 9.70 17.74 -26.49
CA ILE A 188 10.83 18.58 -26.10
C ILE A 188 11.96 17.65 -25.63
N ARG A 189 13.08 17.57 -26.36
CA ARG A 189 14.26 16.84 -25.87
C ARG A 189 14.93 17.63 -24.75
N VAL A 190 15.19 16.97 -23.63
CA VAL A 190 16.03 17.46 -22.53
C VAL A 190 17.36 16.72 -22.51
N TYR A 191 18.38 17.34 -21.91
CA TYR A 191 19.75 16.83 -21.88
C TYR A 191 20.25 16.81 -20.42
N PRO A 192 20.75 15.68 -19.90
CA PRO A 192 21.25 15.60 -18.52
C PRO A 192 22.49 16.48 -18.35
N ASN A 193 22.61 17.10 -17.18
CA ASN A 193 23.81 17.82 -16.73
C ASN A 193 24.85 16.88 -16.12
N ASP A 194 24.39 15.88 -15.37
CA ASP A 194 25.20 14.80 -14.83
C ASP A 194 24.50 13.46 -15.14
N VAL A 195 25.28 12.43 -15.47
CA VAL A 195 24.85 11.03 -15.38
C VAL A 195 25.63 10.41 -14.23
N LEU A 196 24.92 9.85 -13.25
CA LEU A 196 25.48 9.25 -12.05
C LEU A 196 25.09 7.78 -11.96
N MET A 197 25.85 6.98 -11.23
CA MET A 197 25.56 5.58 -10.93
C MET A 197 25.61 5.35 -9.43
N ASN A 198 24.63 4.61 -8.89
CA ASN A 198 24.64 4.17 -7.50
C ASN A 198 25.91 3.33 -7.20
N ALA A 199 26.30 3.28 -5.93
CA ALA A 199 27.29 2.30 -5.49
C ALA A 199 26.77 0.88 -5.74
N GLU A 200 27.65 -0.01 -6.19
CA GLU A 200 27.44 -1.46 -6.16
C GLU A 200 28.40 -2.09 -5.14
N PRO A 201 27.99 -2.22 -3.86
CA PRO A 201 28.78 -2.85 -2.81
C PRO A 201 29.27 -4.26 -3.17
N ALA A 202 30.38 -4.69 -2.56
CA ALA A 202 30.93 -6.03 -2.78
C ALA A 202 29.92 -7.14 -2.42
N ASP A 203 29.16 -6.95 -1.34
CA ASP A 203 28.14 -7.88 -0.83
C ASP A 203 26.79 -7.85 -1.59
N MET A 204 26.58 -6.88 -2.49
CA MET A 204 25.34 -6.77 -3.27
C MET A 204 25.07 -8.04 -4.09
N PRO A 205 23.88 -8.69 -3.94
CA PRO A 205 23.55 -9.94 -4.60
C PRO A 205 23.73 -9.94 -6.12
N ALA A 206 24.31 -11.01 -6.66
CA ALA A 206 24.59 -11.16 -8.10
C ALA A 206 23.34 -11.10 -8.99
N VAL A 207 22.16 -11.46 -8.46
CA VAL A 207 20.89 -11.33 -9.17
C VAL A 207 20.47 -9.86 -9.37
N LEU A 208 20.80 -8.97 -8.42
CA LEU A 208 20.51 -7.54 -8.50
C LEU A 208 21.50 -6.82 -9.43
N LYS A 209 22.76 -7.27 -9.49
CA LYS A 209 23.85 -6.78 -10.37
C LYS A 209 23.66 -7.03 -11.88
N LYS A 210 22.48 -7.48 -12.33
CA LYS A 210 22.17 -7.70 -13.76
C LYS A 210 21.94 -6.42 -14.57
N ARG A 211 21.83 -5.27 -13.88
CA ARG A 211 21.51 -3.94 -14.42
C ARG A 211 22.24 -2.90 -13.57
N HIS A 212 22.75 -1.83 -14.16
CA HIS A 212 23.27 -0.68 -13.42
C HIS A 212 22.13 0.25 -13.03
N THR A 213 22.17 0.79 -11.82
CA THR A 213 21.24 1.85 -11.39
C THR A 213 21.85 3.20 -11.71
N LEU A 214 21.34 3.85 -12.77
CA LEU A 214 21.79 5.15 -13.27
C LEU A 214 20.79 6.27 -12.92
N ARG A 215 21.30 7.47 -12.66
CA ARG A 215 20.52 8.71 -12.47
C ARG A 215 20.91 9.71 -13.55
N PHE A 216 19.91 10.30 -14.19
CA PHE A 216 20.06 11.36 -15.18
C PHE A 216 19.51 12.64 -14.58
N VAL A 217 20.41 13.59 -14.29
CA VAL A 217 20.10 14.77 -13.48
C VAL A 217 19.97 16.00 -14.38
N PHE A 218 18.79 16.62 -14.37
CA PHE A 218 18.41 17.77 -15.20
C PHE A 218 18.18 18.99 -14.30
N LYS A 219 19.17 19.88 -14.26
CA LYS A 219 19.18 21.10 -13.44
C LYS A 219 18.57 22.27 -14.23
N GLN A 220 18.41 23.43 -13.59
CA GLN A 220 17.74 24.62 -14.14
C GLN A 220 18.14 24.97 -15.59
N GLY A 221 19.42 24.86 -15.96
CA GLY A 221 19.90 25.12 -17.33
C GLY A 221 19.38 24.15 -18.40
N ALA A 222 19.12 22.89 -18.05
CA ALA A 222 18.50 21.91 -18.96
C ALA A 222 16.99 22.13 -19.10
N MET A 223 16.33 22.50 -18.00
CA MET A 223 14.87 22.69 -17.93
C MET A 223 14.40 24.10 -18.33
N GLN A 224 15.30 25.08 -18.45
CA GLN A 224 14.99 26.50 -18.71
C GLN A 224 14.03 26.74 -19.91
N ARG A 225 14.16 25.92 -20.96
CA ARG A 225 13.37 26.04 -22.21
C ARG A 225 12.06 25.26 -22.19
N VAL A 226 11.77 24.52 -21.12
CA VAL A 226 10.51 23.80 -20.96
C VAL A 226 9.45 24.79 -20.44
N PRO A 227 8.30 24.94 -21.12
CA PRO A 227 7.16 25.69 -20.58
C PRO A 227 6.64 25.06 -19.28
N ALA A 228 5.91 25.83 -18.46
CA ALA A 228 5.08 25.21 -17.42
C ALA A 228 3.99 24.33 -18.06
N GLY A 229 3.69 23.20 -17.43
CA GLY A 229 2.76 22.20 -17.96
C GLY A 229 3.02 20.79 -17.43
N LEU A 230 2.10 19.86 -17.76
CA LEU A 230 2.20 18.45 -17.44
C LEU A 230 2.65 17.66 -18.68
N TYR A 231 3.65 16.81 -18.51
CA TYR A 231 4.33 16.09 -19.59
C TYR A 231 4.39 14.59 -19.32
N ASP A 232 4.24 13.81 -20.38
CA ASP A 232 4.66 12.41 -20.42
C ASP A 232 6.19 12.39 -20.56
N LEU A 233 6.87 11.52 -19.79
CA LEU A 233 8.30 11.27 -19.97
C LEU A 233 8.49 10.12 -20.97
N ARG A 234 9.41 10.28 -21.92
CA ARG A 234 9.82 9.25 -22.88
C ARG A 234 11.34 9.09 -22.85
N MET A 235 11.80 7.86 -22.61
CA MET A 235 13.21 7.45 -22.56
C MET A 235 13.51 6.50 -23.71
N GLU A 236 14.65 6.70 -24.38
CA GLU A 236 15.11 5.84 -25.47
C GLU A 236 16.63 5.62 -25.43
N VAL A 237 17.06 4.37 -25.59
CA VAL A 237 18.47 4.05 -25.89
C VAL A 237 18.65 4.03 -27.40
N ARG A 238 19.52 4.88 -27.93
CA ARG A 238 19.68 5.13 -29.37
C ARG A 238 21.07 4.82 -29.89
N LYS A 239 21.13 4.31 -31.13
CA LYS A 239 22.33 4.29 -31.98
C LYS A 239 21.94 4.69 -33.40
N ASP A 240 22.70 5.62 -34.00
CA ASP A 240 22.48 6.10 -35.37
C ASP A 240 21.03 6.55 -35.67
N ASN A 241 20.37 7.16 -34.67
CA ASN A 241 18.97 7.57 -34.66
C ASN A 241 17.95 6.42 -34.86
N LYS A 242 18.30 5.22 -34.41
CA LYS A 242 17.40 4.08 -34.23
C LYS A 242 17.41 3.64 -32.78
N LEU A 243 16.35 2.98 -32.32
CA LEU A 243 16.34 2.33 -31.02
C LEU A 243 17.35 1.18 -31.01
N VAL A 244 18.08 1.03 -29.90
CA VAL A 244 18.88 -0.17 -29.60
C VAL A 244 17.93 -1.32 -29.28
N THR A 245 18.28 -2.54 -29.70
CA THR A 245 17.54 -3.76 -29.38
C THR A 245 18.40 -4.66 -28.49
N VAL A 246 17.86 -5.09 -27.35
CA VAL A 246 18.47 -6.13 -26.50
C VAL A 246 17.66 -7.41 -26.68
N GLY A 247 18.34 -8.49 -27.11
CA GLY A 247 17.67 -9.69 -27.58
C GLY A 247 16.80 -9.39 -28.80
N SER A 248 15.47 -9.46 -28.62
CA SER A 248 14.48 -9.12 -29.65
C SER A 248 13.67 -7.85 -29.36
N GLN A 249 13.88 -7.19 -28.21
CA GLN A 249 13.07 -6.05 -27.77
C GLN A 249 13.82 -4.71 -27.91
N PRO A 250 13.22 -3.68 -28.53
CA PRO A 250 13.81 -2.34 -28.57
C PRO A 250 13.74 -1.68 -27.19
N VAL A 251 14.81 -0.99 -26.78
CA VAL A 251 14.95 -0.40 -25.45
C VAL A 251 14.44 1.05 -25.46
N TYR A 252 13.16 1.20 -25.13
CA TYR A 252 12.46 2.45 -24.86
C TYR A 252 11.42 2.23 -23.77
N GLU A 253 11.11 3.27 -22.99
CA GLU A 253 10.00 3.29 -22.03
C GLU A 253 9.34 4.67 -22.00
N TYR A 254 8.09 4.73 -21.55
CA TYR A 254 7.37 5.99 -21.36
C TYR A 254 6.51 5.94 -20.09
N GLN A 255 6.30 7.11 -19.49
CA GLN A 255 5.53 7.29 -18.25
C GLN A 255 4.61 8.50 -18.40
N TYR A 256 3.30 8.26 -18.36
CA TYR A 256 2.29 9.30 -18.56
C TYR A 256 2.30 10.32 -17.41
N ASN A 257 2.09 11.60 -17.70
CA ASN A 257 1.97 12.68 -16.72
C ASN A 257 3.14 12.76 -15.69
N ALA A 258 4.29 12.15 -15.97
CA ALA A 258 5.34 11.89 -14.99
C ALA A 258 6.24 13.10 -14.66
N VAL A 259 6.14 14.22 -15.39
CA VAL A 259 6.85 15.46 -15.07
C VAL A 259 5.89 16.64 -15.14
N ARG A 260 5.69 17.32 -14.00
CA ARG A 260 4.98 18.60 -13.93
C ARG A 260 6.01 19.73 -13.79
N VAL A 261 6.01 20.64 -14.74
CA VAL A 261 6.86 21.84 -14.70
C VAL A 261 6.03 23.03 -14.23
N PHE A 262 6.52 23.74 -13.22
CA PHE A 262 5.97 24.99 -12.69
C PHE A 262 6.94 26.16 -12.97
N ASP A 263 6.40 27.36 -13.20
CA ASP A 263 7.22 28.59 -13.27
C ASP A 263 7.54 29.16 -11.87
N ASP A 264 6.78 28.80 -10.83
CA ASP A 264 7.04 29.09 -9.41
C ASP A 264 6.40 28.02 -8.52
N ALA A 265 6.78 27.96 -7.24
CA ALA A 265 6.05 27.20 -6.23
C ALA A 265 5.46 28.16 -5.20
N GLU A 266 4.20 27.93 -4.85
CA GLU A 266 3.51 28.69 -3.82
C GLU A 266 3.46 27.82 -2.55
N ASP A 267 3.99 28.35 -1.44
CA ASP A 267 3.99 27.66 -0.15
C ASP A 267 2.55 27.37 0.31
N GLU A 268 1.65 28.33 0.08
CA GLU A 268 0.20 28.17 0.20
C GLU A 268 -0.37 27.68 -1.14
N HIS A 269 -1.11 26.57 -1.13
CA HIS A 269 -1.56 25.90 -2.34
C HIS A 269 -2.79 25.01 -2.06
N SER A 270 -3.35 24.39 -3.09
CA SER A 270 -4.42 23.39 -2.95
C SER A 270 -4.03 22.04 -3.53
N VAL A 271 -4.57 20.98 -2.94
CA VAL A 271 -4.37 19.58 -3.31
C VAL A 271 -5.74 18.90 -3.44
N ILE A 272 -5.95 18.13 -4.49
CA ILE A 272 -7.16 17.31 -4.61
C ILE A 272 -6.91 15.97 -3.91
N ASN A 273 -7.82 15.54 -3.05
CA ASN A 273 -7.78 14.25 -2.38
C ASN A 273 -8.92 13.34 -2.86
N ILE A 274 -8.55 12.10 -3.19
CA ILE A 274 -9.42 11.02 -3.65
C ILE A 274 -9.04 9.75 -2.86
N THR A 275 -10.00 8.86 -2.59
CA THR A 275 -9.73 7.51 -2.09
C THR A 275 -10.82 6.55 -2.56
N ASP A 276 -10.59 5.24 -2.44
CA ASP A 276 -11.61 4.20 -2.61
C ASP A 276 -12.36 4.30 -3.95
N THR A 277 -11.64 4.49 -5.05
CA THR A 277 -12.21 4.37 -6.39
C THR A 277 -12.59 2.93 -6.71
N GLN A 278 -11.94 1.96 -6.05
CA GLN A 278 -12.16 0.52 -6.11
C GLN A 278 -12.49 0.05 -7.54
N VAL A 279 -11.62 0.38 -8.49
CA VAL A 279 -11.93 0.21 -9.92
C VAL A 279 -12.03 -1.28 -10.24
N SER A 280 -13.23 -1.70 -10.65
CA SER A 280 -13.49 -3.07 -11.12
C SER A 280 -14.03 -3.08 -12.54
N VAL A 281 -13.57 -4.05 -13.31
CA VAL A 281 -14.00 -4.31 -14.70
C VAL A 281 -15.15 -5.32 -14.80
N GLY A 282 -15.64 -5.87 -13.69
CA GLY A 282 -16.76 -6.81 -13.67
C GLY A 282 -18.12 -6.13 -13.84
N ASP A 283 -19.00 -6.71 -14.67
CA ASP A 283 -20.31 -6.16 -15.07
C ASP A 283 -21.18 -5.66 -13.89
N LEU A 284 -21.08 -6.30 -12.73
CA LEU A 284 -21.88 -5.99 -11.54
C LEU A 284 -21.41 -4.75 -10.76
N TYR A 285 -20.16 -4.30 -10.96
CA TYR A 285 -19.55 -3.18 -10.20
C TYR A 285 -18.98 -2.09 -11.12
N ASN A 286 -18.76 -2.34 -12.41
CA ASN A 286 -18.23 -1.36 -13.37
C ASN A 286 -18.96 0.00 -13.30
N ASN A 287 -20.30 -0.01 -13.20
CA ASN A 287 -21.13 1.19 -13.12
C ASN A 287 -21.09 1.93 -11.76
N LYS A 288 -20.51 1.31 -10.73
CA LYS A 288 -20.30 1.87 -9.39
C LYS A 288 -18.88 2.38 -9.17
N THR A 289 -17.92 1.92 -9.97
CA THR A 289 -16.49 2.14 -9.71
C THR A 289 -15.75 2.69 -10.94
N LYS A 290 -15.49 1.86 -11.96
CA LYS A 290 -14.76 2.27 -13.17
C LYS A 290 -15.47 3.39 -13.94
N ASP A 291 -16.80 3.34 -14.08
CA ASP A 291 -17.60 4.41 -14.71
C ASP A 291 -17.63 5.67 -13.83
N LYS A 292 -17.38 5.55 -12.51
CA LYS A 292 -17.34 6.69 -11.57
C LYS A 292 -15.98 7.38 -11.56
N LEU A 293 -14.89 6.64 -11.74
CA LEU A 293 -13.60 7.21 -12.08
C LEU A 293 -13.64 7.92 -13.46
N ASP A 294 -14.39 7.41 -14.45
CA ASP A 294 -14.57 8.09 -15.74
C ASP A 294 -15.39 9.39 -15.60
N GLU A 295 -16.52 9.36 -14.87
CA GLU A 295 -17.29 10.56 -14.51
C GLU A 295 -16.42 11.62 -13.80
N LEU A 296 -15.53 11.20 -12.88
CA LEU A 296 -14.59 12.06 -12.16
C LEU A 296 -13.48 12.62 -13.06
N VAL A 297 -12.81 11.78 -13.86
CA VAL A 297 -11.78 12.21 -14.81
C VAL A 297 -12.36 13.18 -15.83
N TYR A 298 -13.57 12.94 -16.33
CA TYR A 298 -14.28 13.90 -17.19
C TYR A 298 -14.50 15.24 -16.50
N PHE A 299 -15.03 15.26 -15.27
CA PHE A 299 -15.25 16.49 -14.52
C PHE A 299 -13.96 17.27 -14.30
N LEU A 300 -12.90 16.60 -13.84
CA LEU A 300 -11.58 17.21 -13.61
C LEU A 300 -10.94 17.75 -14.90
N ASN A 301 -11.32 17.25 -16.08
CA ASN A 301 -10.88 17.78 -17.37
C ASN A 301 -11.72 18.96 -17.91
N THR A 302 -12.93 19.19 -17.38
CA THR A 302 -13.93 20.09 -17.99
C THR A 302 -14.49 21.15 -17.05
N THR A 303 -14.25 21.03 -15.74
CA THR A 303 -14.69 22.01 -14.74
C THR A 303 -13.98 23.35 -14.88
N ASN A 304 -14.64 24.39 -14.38
CA ASN A 304 -14.09 25.75 -14.28
C ASN A 304 -14.00 26.22 -12.82
N ASP A 305 -14.12 25.32 -11.83
CA ASP A 305 -13.95 25.66 -10.42
C ASP A 305 -12.48 26.04 -10.14
N PRO A 306 -12.17 27.26 -9.67
CA PRO A 306 -10.79 27.69 -9.49
C PRO A 306 -10.00 26.87 -8.48
N ALA A 307 -10.65 26.27 -7.47
CA ALA A 307 -9.97 25.45 -6.47
C ALA A 307 -9.51 24.10 -7.06
N VAL A 308 -10.20 23.60 -8.09
CA VAL A 308 -9.80 22.41 -8.83
C VAL A 308 -8.73 22.74 -9.87
N LEU A 309 -8.93 23.82 -10.65
CA LEU A 309 -7.99 24.22 -11.71
C LEU A 309 -6.60 24.63 -11.19
N ASN A 310 -6.53 25.22 -9.99
CA ASN A 310 -5.29 25.71 -9.40
C ASN A 310 -4.62 24.69 -8.46
N ALA A 311 -5.14 23.47 -8.33
CA ALA A 311 -4.52 22.45 -7.47
C ALA A 311 -3.15 22.00 -8.03
N SER A 312 -2.14 21.95 -7.16
CA SER A 312 -0.76 21.60 -7.55
C SER A 312 -0.64 20.15 -8.03
N PHE A 313 -1.33 19.24 -7.35
CA PHE A 313 -1.39 17.81 -7.62
C PHE A 313 -2.65 17.18 -7.00
N ILE A 314 -2.85 15.89 -7.29
CA ILE A 314 -3.88 15.03 -6.70
C ILE A 314 -3.21 13.95 -5.84
N THR A 315 -3.78 13.59 -4.69
CA THR A 315 -3.43 12.34 -3.98
C THR A 315 -4.59 11.34 -4.09
N PHE A 316 -4.26 10.08 -4.40
CA PHE A 316 -5.18 8.94 -4.25
C PHE A 316 -4.70 8.11 -3.06
N ASN A 317 -5.49 8.06 -1.98
CA ASN A 317 -5.07 7.51 -0.69
C ASN A 317 -5.28 5.99 -0.55
N GLY A 318 -5.19 5.25 -1.65
CA GLY A 318 -5.37 3.79 -1.69
C GLY A 318 -6.73 3.33 -2.21
N ASP A 319 -6.83 2.01 -2.36
CA ASP A 319 -7.95 1.30 -2.97
C ASP A 319 -8.30 1.88 -4.35
N LEU A 320 -7.24 1.99 -5.16
CA LEU A 320 -7.34 2.36 -6.57
C LEU A 320 -7.94 1.19 -7.37
N HIS A 321 -7.41 -0.01 -7.13
CA HIS A 321 -7.98 -1.30 -7.53
C HIS A 321 -9.18 -1.71 -6.67
N ASN A 322 -10.03 -2.57 -7.22
CA ASN A 322 -10.92 -3.43 -6.43
C ASN A 322 -10.26 -4.78 -6.09
N GLY A 323 -9.22 -5.18 -6.82
CA GLY A 323 -8.41 -6.35 -6.50
C GLY A 323 -9.14 -7.68 -6.72
N GLY A 324 -10.27 -7.67 -7.43
CA GLY A 324 -11.12 -8.85 -7.60
C GLY A 324 -12.21 -8.71 -8.66
N SER A 325 -12.75 -9.85 -9.09
CA SER A 325 -13.92 -9.90 -9.98
C SER A 325 -15.21 -10.07 -9.17
N PRO A 326 -15.89 -8.99 -8.71
CA PRO A 326 -17.06 -9.09 -7.86
C PRO A 326 -18.20 -9.83 -8.55
N GLY A 327 -18.90 -10.67 -7.79
CA GLY A 327 -19.99 -11.50 -8.31
C GLY A 327 -19.55 -12.70 -9.17
N THR A 328 -18.25 -12.99 -9.28
CA THR A 328 -17.77 -14.25 -9.86
C THR A 328 -16.57 -14.81 -9.07
N LEU A 329 -16.47 -16.14 -9.03
CA LEU A 329 -15.36 -16.88 -8.44
C LEU A 329 -14.56 -17.68 -9.49
N ARG A 330 -14.96 -17.57 -10.76
CA ARG A 330 -14.40 -18.31 -11.92
C ARG A 330 -12.89 -18.08 -12.06
N GLN A 331 -12.14 -19.12 -12.43
CA GLN A 331 -10.67 -19.04 -12.56
C GLN A 331 -10.19 -17.99 -13.56
N ARG A 332 -10.80 -17.88 -14.76
CA ARG A 332 -10.30 -16.96 -15.81
C ARG A 332 -10.48 -15.46 -15.49
N PRO A 333 -11.67 -14.97 -15.05
CA PRO A 333 -11.82 -13.58 -14.61
C PRO A 333 -10.93 -13.23 -13.43
N VAL A 334 -10.92 -14.06 -12.38
CA VAL A 334 -10.14 -13.80 -11.16
C VAL A 334 -8.65 -13.70 -11.48
N ALA A 335 -8.08 -14.66 -12.20
CA ALA A 335 -6.64 -14.69 -12.46
C ALA A 335 -6.12 -13.59 -13.41
N THR A 336 -7.01 -12.86 -14.10
CA THR A 336 -6.66 -11.72 -14.98
C THR A 336 -7.13 -10.37 -14.44
N THR A 337 -7.73 -10.33 -13.25
CA THR A 337 -8.40 -9.12 -12.72
C THR A 337 -7.44 -7.94 -12.62
N TYR A 338 -6.33 -8.06 -11.87
CA TYR A 338 -5.38 -6.97 -11.67
C TYR A 338 -4.86 -6.37 -12.99
N GLN A 339 -4.57 -7.19 -14.00
CA GLN A 339 -4.13 -6.71 -15.31
C GLN A 339 -5.21 -5.88 -16.03
N ASN A 340 -6.47 -6.33 -15.96
CA ASN A 340 -7.60 -5.68 -16.62
C ASN A 340 -8.04 -4.39 -15.90
N GLU A 341 -8.09 -4.43 -14.57
CA GLU A 341 -8.30 -3.23 -13.74
C GLU A 341 -7.16 -2.22 -13.96
N ALA A 342 -5.90 -2.67 -13.95
CA ALA A 342 -4.77 -1.77 -14.13
C ALA A 342 -4.77 -1.11 -15.51
N LYS A 343 -5.18 -1.84 -16.57
CA LYS A 343 -5.42 -1.25 -17.88
C LYS A 343 -6.50 -0.15 -17.83
N ALA A 344 -7.64 -0.43 -17.22
CA ALA A 344 -8.74 0.54 -17.13
C ALA A 344 -8.35 1.79 -16.34
N ILE A 345 -7.66 1.60 -15.21
CA ILE A 345 -7.10 2.67 -14.36
C ILE A 345 -6.12 3.53 -15.19
N VAL A 346 -5.13 2.93 -15.85
CA VAL A 346 -4.13 3.67 -16.65
C VAL A 346 -4.78 4.42 -17.82
N ASP A 347 -5.74 3.81 -18.52
CA ASP A 347 -6.43 4.45 -19.64
C ASP A 347 -7.31 5.64 -19.22
N LEU A 348 -7.76 5.70 -17.96
CA LEU A 348 -8.46 6.86 -17.39
C LEU A 348 -7.48 7.89 -16.79
N LEU A 349 -6.63 7.48 -15.84
CA LEU A 349 -5.76 8.39 -15.08
C LEU A 349 -4.75 9.16 -15.96
N LYS A 350 -4.28 8.55 -17.07
CA LYS A 350 -3.40 9.25 -18.01
C LYS A 350 -4.02 10.52 -18.60
N TYR A 351 -5.35 10.66 -18.56
CA TYR A 351 -6.05 11.85 -19.04
C TYR A 351 -6.35 12.90 -17.97
N LEU A 352 -5.89 12.75 -16.73
CA LEU A 352 -5.97 13.84 -15.75
C LEU A 352 -5.08 15.03 -16.17
N PRO A 353 -5.51 16.30 -15.96
CA PRO A 353 -4.74 17.49 -16.35
C PRO A 353 -3.74 17.95 -15.27
N ILE A 354 -3.77 17.30 -14.11
CA ILE A 354 -3.02 17.60 -12.89
C ILE A 354 -2.19 16.32 -12.55
N PRO A 355 -0.92 16.44 -12.10
CA PRO A 355 -0.12 15.28 -11.70
C PRO A 355 -0.73 14.56 -10.50
N ILE A 356 -0.48 13.26 -10.37
CA ILE A 356 -1.10 12.42 -9.33
C ILE A 356 -0.04 11.68 -8.51
N PHE A 357 -0.25 11.62 -7.20
CA PHE A 357 0.49 10.78 -6.27
C PHE A 357 -0.42 9.66 -5.77
N LEU A 358 0.04 8.42 -5.89
CA LEU A 358 -0.73 7.24 -5.51
C LEU A 358 -0.14 6.63 -4.22
N THR A 359 -0.98 6.38 -3.23
CA THR A 359 -0.69 5.59 -2.01
C THR A 359 -1.42 4.25 -2.13
N THR A 360 -0.90 3.16 -1.55
CA THR A 360 -1.52 1.82 -1.65
C THR A 360 -2.51 1.53 -0.51
N GLY A 361 -3.69 1.03 -0.87
CA GLY A 361 -4.66 0.42 0.03
C GLY A 361 -4.55 -1.10 0.11
N ASN A 362 -5.55 -1.75 0.72
CA ASN A 362 -5.62 -3.19 0.85
C ASN A 362 -6.07 -3.86 -0.47
N HIS A 363 -7.04 -3.28 -1.20
CA HIS A 363 -7.48 -3.77 -2.50
C HIS A 363 -6.44 -3.60 -3.63
N ASP A 364 -5.41 -2.78 -3.41
CA ASP A 364 -4.23 -2.69 -4.28
C ASP A 364 -3.22 -3.84 -4.06
N GLY A 365 -3.41 -4.66 -3.02
CA GLY A 365 -2.39 -5.56 -2.48
C GLY A 365 -2.81 -7.02 -2.28
N TYR A 366 -3.95 -7.50 -2.80
CA TYR A 366 -4.30 -8.92 -2.68
C TYR A 366 -3.44 -9.82 -3.58
N VAL A 367 -3.14 -11.02 -3.09
CA VAL A 367 -2.28 -12.01 -3.77
C VAL A 367 -2.98 -13.36 -3.86
N ALA A 368 -2.74 -14.12 -4.92
CA ALA A 368 -3.19 -15.50 -5.05
C ALA A 368 -2.02 -16.43 -5.33
N THR A 369 -1.91 -17.51 -4.58
CA THR A 369 -0.89 -18.56 -4.75
C THR A 369 -1.34 -19.72 -5.65
N GLY A 370 -2.56 -19.61 -6.22
CA GLY A 370 -3.09 -20.59 -7.18
C GLY A 370 -3.90 -21.74 -6.57
N HIS A 371 -4.13 -21.73 -5.26
CA HIS A 371 -5.17 -22.58 -4.66
C HIS A 371 -6.54 -22.06 -5.09
N VAL A 372 -7.39 -22.98 -5.58
CA VAL A 372 -8.75 -22.69 -6.08
C VAL A 372 -9.76 -23.39 -5.18
N PRO A 373 -10.86 -22.75 -4.75
CA PRO A 373 -11.90 -23.42 -3.97
C PRO A 373 -12.44 -24.66 -4.67
N SER A 374 -12.68 -25.74 -3.92
CA SER A 374 -13.16 -27.04 -4.43
C SER A 374 -14.43 -26.91 -5.29
N ALA A 375 -15.41 -26.15 -4.81
CA ALA A 375 -16.66 -25.87 -5.51
C ALA A 375 -16.44 -25.13 -6.85
N VAL A 376 -15.54 -24.15 -6.88
CA VAL A 376 -15.16 -23.42 -8.11
C VAL A 376 -14.52 -24.39 -9.10
N LYS A 377 -13.54 -25.17 -8.65
CA LYS A 377 -12.86 -26.15 -9.50
C LYS A 377 -13.83 -27.16 -10.12
N ALA A 378 -14.85 -27.60 -9.37
CA ALA A 378 -15.90 -28.47 -9.90
C ALA A 378 -16.76 -27.79 -10.98
N VAL A 379 -17.26 -26.57 -10.72
CA VAL A 379 -18.10 -25.80 -11.66
C VAL A 379 -17.32 -25.41 -12.93
N ASP A 380 -16.03 -25.14 -12.82
CA ASP A 380 -15.17 -24.78 -13.95
C ASP A 380 -14.79 -26.01 -14.79
N THR A 381 -14.56 -27.16 -14.16
CA THR A 381 -14.35 -28.45 -14.85
C THR A 381 -15.57 -28.84 -15.70
N LEU A 382 -16.80 -28.55 -15.26
CA LEU A 382 -18.04 -28.85 -16.01
C LEU A 382 -18.18 -28.08 -17.33
N VAL A 383 -17.40 -27.02 -17.54
CA VAL A 383 -17.35 -26.26 -18.80
C VAL A 383 -15.95 -26.21 -19.41
N ILE A 384 -15.09 -27.16 -19.03
CA ILE A 384 -13.73 -27.36 -19.58
C ILE A 384 -12.82 -26.13 -19.37
N GLU A 385 -12.79 -25.58 -18.15
CA GLU A 385 -11.78 -24.62 -17.73
C GLU A 385 -11.00 -25.12 -16.50
N SER A 386 -9.71 -25.41 -16.67
CA SER A 386 -8.78 -25.66 -15.57
C SER A 386 -7.79 -24.50 -15.37
N LEU A 387 -7.29 -24.31 -14.14
CA LEU A 387 -6.22 -23.33 -13.87
C LEU A 387 -5.00 -23.51 -14.79
N LYS A 388 -4.70 -24.76 -15.18
CA LYS A 388 -3.60 -25.10 -16.10
C LYS A 388 -3.83 -24.53 -17.50
N GLU A 389 -5.07 -24.53 -17.99
CA GLU A 389 -5.44 -23.87 -19.25
C GLU A 389 -5.49 -22.36 -19.08
N VAL A 390 -6.06 -21.84 -17.99
CA VAL A 390 -6.08 -20.39 -17.71
C VAL A 390 -4.66 -19.81 -17.63
N ILE A 391 -3.71 -20.50 -16.98
CA ILE A 391 -2.28 -20.13 -16.99
C ILE A 391 -1.72 -20.22 -18.41
N LYS A 392 -1.85 -21.36 -19.10
CA LYS A 392 -1.33 -21.57 -20.45
C LYS A 392 -1.80 -20.51 -21.45
N ASP A 393 -3.08 -20.13 -21.39
CA ASP A 393 -3.70 -19.14 -22.29
C ASP A 393 -3.18 -17.71 -22.02
N ASN A 394 -2.78 -17.42 -20.78
CA ASN A 394 -2.29 -16.11 -20.36
C ASN A 394 -0.75 -16.02 -20.22
N ALA A 395 0.00 -17.13 -20.32
CA ALA A 395 1.44 -17.17 -20.11
C ALA A 395 2.26 -17.43 -21.41
N PRO A 396 2.33 -16.47 -22.35
CA PRO A 396 3.18 -16.58 -23.54
C PRO A 396 4.69 -16.46 -23.23
N ASN A 397 5.05 -16.18 -21.96
CA ASN A 397 6.40 -15.93 -21.46
C ASN A 397 7.08 -14.64 -22.01
N PRO A 398 8.06 -14.04 -21.29
CA PRO A 398 8.76 -14.57 -20.11
C PRO A 398 8.31 -13.97 -18.77
N TRP A 399 8.19 -14.83 -17.75
CA TRP A 399 8.63 -14.50 -16.40
C TRP A 399 9.45 -15.69 -15.87
N PRO A 400 10.68 -15.49 -15.34
CA PRO A 400 11.77 -16.43 -15.63
C PRO A 400 11.62 -17.80 -14.94
N ASN A 401 11.58 -18.84 -15.77
CA ASN A 401 11.62 -20.26 -15.39
C ASN A 401 10.39 -20.75 -14.60
N PHE A 402 9.19 -20.25 -14.91
CA PHE A 402 7.96 -20.92 -14.46
C PHE A 402 7.92 -22.37 -14.99
N ASP A 403 7.99 -23.33 -14.07
CA ASP A 403 7.78 -24.75 -14.36
C ASP A 403 6.44 -25.23 -13.79
N GLN A 404 5.60 -25.78 -14.66
CA GLN A 404 4.26 -26.24 -14.33
C GLN A 404 4.28 -27.43 -13.36
N SER A 405 5.29 -28.31 -13.41
CA SER A 405 5.38 -29.48 -12.54
C SER A 405 5.85 -29.10 -11.13
N ALA A 406 6.75 -28.11 -11.01
CA ALA A 406 7.15 -27.52 -9.75
C ALA A 406 6.00 -26.74 -9.10
N PHE A 407 5.18 -26.04 -9.89
CA PHE A 407 3.96 -25.39 -9.41
C PHE A 407 2.89 -26.41 -8.94
N GLU A 408 2.64 -27.47 -9.71
CA GLU A 408 1.75 -28.58 -9.30
C GLU A 408 2.26 -29.28 -8.04
N SER A 409 3.58 -29.42 -7.88
CA SER A 409 4.22 -29.96 -6.68
C SER A 409 4.11 -29.02 -5.47
N TYR A 410 4.25 -27.70 -5.68
CA TYR A 410 4.04 -26.68 -4.65
C TYR A 410 2.60 -26.74 -4.12
N LEU A 411 1.59 -26.72 -5.01
CA LEU A 411 0.18 -26.80 -4.64
C LEU A 411 -0.14 -28.10 -3.89
N ALA A 412 0.50 -29.22 -4.25
CA ALA A 412 0.34 -30.49 -3.55
C ALA A 412 0.99 -30.47 -2.14
N LYS A 413 2.20 -29.92 -2.02
CA LYS A 413 2.94 -29.78 -0.75
C LYS A 413 2.17 -28.92 0.25
N THR A 414 1.71 -27.75 -0.17
CA THR A 414 0.99 -26.80 0.69
C THR A 414 -0.40 -27.32 1.06
N ALA A 415 -1.14 -27.93 0.13
CA ALA A 415 -2.43 -28.55 0.42
C ALA A 415 -2.30 -29.75 1.39
N ALA A 416 -1.26 -30.57 1.27
CA ALA A 416 -0.97 -31.65 2.22
C ALA A 416 -0.51 -31.14 3.61
N SER A 417 -0.29 -29.83 3.76
CA SER A 417 0.17 -29.18 4.99
C SER A 417 -0.85 -28.21 5.61
N ASP A 418 -2.10 -28.20 5.13
CA ASP A 418 -3.17 -27.25 5.49
C ASP A 418 -2.82 -25.76 5.22
N LYS A 419 -1.92 -25.51 4.28
CA LYS A 419 -1.40 -24.17 3.92
C LYS A 419 -1.95 -23.64 2.59
N LEU A 420 -3.28 -23.61 2.42
CA LEU A 420 -3.87 -23.23 1.12
C LEU A 420 -3.77 -21.73 0.78
N GLY A 421 -3.19 -20.90 1.65
CA GLY A 421 -2.70 -19.55 1.30
C GLY A 421 -1.28 -19.53 0.73
N GLY A 422 -0.51 -20.61 0.88
CA GLY A 422 0.91 -20.70 0.58
C GLY A 422 1.77 -20.87 1.85
N GLU A 423 3.08 -20.94 1.66
CA GLU A 423 4.04 -20.98 2.75
C GLU A 423 4.11 -19.63 3.48
N HIS A 424 4.10 -19.69 4.81
CA HIS A 424 4.35 -18.55 5.66
C HIS A 424 5.84 -18.21 5.58
N ARG A 425 6.16 -17.06 4.96
CA ARG A 425 7.53 -16.63 4.65
C ARG A 425 7.63 -15.11 4.74
N ASP A 426 8.72 -14.64 5.35
CA ASP A 426 9.11 -13.24 5.24
C ASP A 426 9.80 -12.98 3.90
N ILE A 427 9.15 -12.20 3.04
CA ILE A 427 9.72 -11.67 1.80
C ILE A 427 9.40 -10.18 1.80
N PHE A 428 10.44 -9.36 1.94
CA PHE A 428 10.36 -7.90 1.85
C PHE A 428 10.23 -7.45 0.38
N THR A 429 11.05 -8.03 -0.51
CA THR A 429 11.00 -7.75 -1.94
C THR A 429 11.46 -8.96 -2.73
N GLY A 430 10.61 -9.45 -3.62
CA GLY A 430 10.97 -10.46 -4.61
C GLY A 430 11.53 -11.76 -4.04
N GLY A 431 12.85 -11.93 -4.14
CA GLY A 431 13.55 -13.10 -3.60
C GLY A 431 14.04 -12.98 -2.16
N PHE A 432 13.90 -11.82 -1.51
CA PHE A 432 14.70 -11.45 -0.32
C PHE A 432 13.87 -11.11 0.91
N ALA A 433 14.34 -11.59 2.06
CA ALA A 433 14.09 -10.99 3.36
C ALA A 433 15.14 -9.91 3.64
N ARG A 434 14.79 -8.87 4.42
CA ARG A 434 15.69 -7.79 4.80
C ARG A 434 15.60 -7.49 6.29
N ASN A 435 16.75 -7.31 6.93
CA ASN A 435 16.90 -6.80 8.28
C ASN A 435 17.00 -5.26 8.25
N ALA A 436 16.15 -4.54 8.97
CA ALA A 436 16.33 -3.10 9.16
C ALA A 436 17.51 -2.75 10.08
N LYS A 437 17.75 -3.58 11.11
CA LYS A 437 18.77 -3.37 12.17
C LYS A 437 20.18 -3.84 11.80
N ALA A 438 20.43 -4.24 10.55
CA ALA A 438 21.78 -4.57 10.10
C ALA A 438 22.58 -3.28 9.84
N GLU A 439 23.57 -2.97 10.68
CA GLU A 439 24.36 -1.71 10.67
C GLU A 439 25.23 -1.47 9.41
N ALA A 440 25.03 -2.21 8.33
CA ALA A 440 25.94 -2.29 7.20
C ALA A 440 25.76 -1.15 6.18
N GLU A 441 26.88 -0.58 5.76
CA GLU A 441 27.05 0.26 4.56
C GLU A 441 26.99 -0.62 3.28
N GLY A 442 25.95 -1.45 3.15
CA GLY A 442 25.89 -2.50 2.14
C GLY A 442 24.68 -3.43 2.26
N PHE A 443 24.72 -4.53 1.50
CA PHE A 443 23.64 -5.51 1.39
C PHE A 443 23.69 -6.65 2.42
N ALA A 444 24.58 -6.65 3.40
CA ALA A 444 24.67 -7.69 4.42
C ALA A 444 23.35 -7.96 5.20
N GLY A 445 22.44 -6.98 5.25
CA GLY A 445 21.08 -7.14 5.78
C GLY A 445 20.08 -7.86 4.87
N TRP A 446 20.41 -8.12 3.60
CA TRP A 446 19.57 -8.78 2.60
C TRP A 446 19.94 -10.27 2.51
N LYS A 447 18.99 -11.17 2.81
CA LYS A 447 19.20 -12.62 2.71
C LYS A 447 18.20 -13.21 1.70
N GLU A 448 18.71 -13.85 0.65
CA GLU A 448 17.85 -14.51 -0.34
C GLU A 448 17.14 -15.72 0.31
N VAL A 449 15.82 -15.79 0.12
CA VAL A 449 15.00 -16.96 0.44
C VAL A 449 15.08 -17.92 -0.75
N PRO A 450 15.59 -19.17 -0.64
CA PRO A 450 15.74 -20.06 -1.79
C PRO A 450 14.42 -20.29 -2.54
N ARG A 451 14.43 -20.35 -3.89
CA ARG A 451 13.19 -20.46 -4.69
C ARG A 451 12.30 -21.66 -4.32
N ALA A 452 12.86 -22.76 -3.81
CA ALA A 452 12.11 -23.92 -3.32
C ALA A 452 11.34 -23.67 -1.99
N ASP A 453 11.71 -22.60 -1.27
CA ASP A 453 11.08 -22.11 -0.05
C ASP A 453 10.16 -20.91 -0.28
N ARG A 454 10.19 -20.28 -1.46
CA ARG A 454 9.33 -19.14 -1.83
C ARG A 454 7.97 -19.61 -2.34
N ASN A 455 6.98 -18.72 -2.29
CA ASN A 455 5.65 -18.98 -2.83
C ASN A 455 5.63 -18.96 -4.37
N TYR A 456 4.74 -19.74 -4.97
CA TYR A 456 4.33 -19.53 -6.36
C TYR A 456 3.19 -18.52 -6.39
N ILE A 457 3.37 -17.44 -7.16
CA ILE A 457 2.47 -16.29 -7.18
C ILE A 457 1.72 -16.28 -8.50
N LEU A 458 0.42 -16.57 -8.48
CA LEU A 458 -0.43 -16.47 -9.66
C LEU A 458 -0.56 -15.00 -10.07
N TYR A 459 -1.00 -14.16 -9.14
CA TYR A 459 -0.95 -12.69 -9.21
C TYR A 459 -0.67 -12.12 -7.81
N ASP A 460 -0.03 -10.96 -7.73
CA ASP A 460 0.11 -10.14 -6.51
C ASP A 460 -0.14 -8.67 -6.90
N GLY A 461 -1.13 -8.03 -6.27
CA GLY A 461 -1.47 -6.62 -6.53
C GLY A 461 -0.28 -5.67 -6.39
N PHE A 462 0.63 -5.93 -5.44
CA PHE A 462 1.85 -5.14 -5.30
C PHE A 462 2.83 -5.36 -6.47
N TYR A 463 2.92 -6.56 -7.04
CA TYR A 463 3.71 -6.79 -8.27
C TYR A 463 3.08 -6.13 -9.51
N GLN A 464 1.74 -6.05 -9.60
CA GLN A 464 1.06 -5.24 -10.61
C GLN A 464 1.38 -3.74 -10.42
N TRP A 465 1.22 -3.23 -9.19
CA TRP A 465 1.45 -1.82 -8.84
C TRP A 465 2.88 -1.38 -9.17
N GLN A 466 3.87 -2.12 -8.68
CA GLN A 466 5.29 -1.89 -8.91
C GLN A 466 5.67 -1.91 -10.39
N LYS A 467 4.90 -2.62 -11.23
CA LYS A 467 5.09 -2.66 -12.70
C LYS A 467 4.26 -1.65 -13.49
N THR A 468 3.37 -0.90 -12.84
CA THR A 468 2.40 -0.01 -13.49
C THR A 468 2.51 1.44 -13.05
N TYR A 469 2.57 1.68 -11.74
CA TYR A 469 2.29 2.98 -11.11
C TYR A 469 3.51 3.65 -10.50
N GLY A 470 4.35 2.89 -9.78
CA GLY A 470 5.46 3.45 -9.00
C GLY A 470 5.84 2.54 -7.82
N PRO A 471 6.66 3.03 -6.88
CA PRO A 471 6.92 2.32 -5.63
C PRO A 471 5.66 2.26 -4.74
N LEU A 472 5.70 1.42 -3.70
CA LEU A 472 4.59 1.24 -2.74
C LEU A 472 4.56 2.36 -1.67
N PHE A 473 5.73 2.91 -1.34
CA PHE A 473 5.94 4.03 -0.42
C PHE A 473 7.04 4.95 -0.96
N TYR A 474 7.02 6.23 -0.60
CA TYR A 474 7.96 7.28 -1.05
C TYR A 474 7.65 8.61 -0.33
N SER A 475 8.47 9.64 -0.55
CA SER A 475 8.13 11.01 -0.15
C SER A 475 8.38 12.02 -1.27
N HIS A 476 7.67 13.15 -1.19
CA HIS A 476 7.86 14.31 -2.07
C HIS A 476 7.60 15.61 -1.31
N LYS A 477 8.04 16.75 -1.85
CA LYS A 477 7.85 18.07 -1.24
C LYS A 477 7.18 19.05 -2.20
N PHE A 478 6.39 19.95 -1.65
CA PHE A 478 5.89 21.13 -2.36
C PHE A 478 5.79 22.31 -1.40
N GLY A 479 6.47 23.41 -1.73
CA GLY A 479 6.66 24.52 -0.80
C GLY A 479 7.33 24.07 0.52
N LYS A 480 6.69 24.39 1.65
CA LYS A 480 7.06 23.95 3.01
C LYS A 480 6.35 22.69 3.51
N SER A 481 5.66 21.96 2.64
CA SER A 481 4.97 20.71 2.99
C SER A 481 5.78 19.50 2.51
N ALA A 482 6.01 18.55 3.42
CA ALA A 482 6.61 17.26 3.12
C ALA A 482 5.54 16.15 3.21
N TYR A 483 5.31 15.48 2.09
CA TYR A 483 4.29 14.44 1.96
C TYR A 483 4.97 13.07 2.01
N VAL A 484 4.56 12.22 2.95
CA VAL A 484 5.13 10.88 3.15
C VAL A 484 4.04 9.85 2.89
N SER A 485 4.16 9.13 1.77
CA SER A 485 3.22 8.10 1.34
C SER A 485 3.64 6.74 1.89
N LEU A 486 2.80 6.17 2.77
CA LEU A 486 3.06 4.90 3.45
C LEU A 486 2.30 3.74 2.78
N ASN A 487 2.98 2.63 2.56
CA ASN A 487 2.28 1.36 2.37
C ASN A 487 1.81 0.84 3.72
N SER A 488 0.62 1.28 4.13
CA SER A 488 -0.03 0.82 5.35
C SER A 488 -0.51 -0.64 5.29
N TYR A 489 -0.38 -1.34 4.14
CA TYR A 489 -0.80 -2.73 3.91
C TYR A 489 0.39 -3.65 3.63
N GLU A 490 1.54 -3.42 4.28
CA GLU A 490 2.80 -4.14 4.06
C GLU A 490 2.84 -5.56 4.68
N LEU A 491 1.69 -6.23 4.70
CA LEU A 491 1.52 -7.59 5.16
C LEU A 491 2.31 -8.61 4.31
N ARG A 492 2.74 -9.69 4.94
CA ARG A 492 3.37 -10.83 4.27
C ARG A 492 2.35 -11.52 3.34
N GLN A 493 2.82 -12.14 2.26
CA GLN A 493 1.97 -12.70 1.19
C GLN A 493 0.84 -13.60 1.70
N HIS A 494 1.08 -14.47 2.67
CA HIS A 494 0.06 -15.37 3.21
C HIS A 494 -1.10 -14.62 3.91
N ARG A 495 -0.85 -13.51 4.62
CA ARG A 495 -1.89 -12.64 5.21
C ARG A 495 -2.61 -11.76 4.19
N ARG A 496 -2.00 -11.50 3.03
CA ARG A 496 -2.65 -10.82 1.88
C ARG A 496 -3.38 -11.80 0.94
N SER A 497 -3.30 -13.11 1.22
CA SER A 497 -3.70 -14.13 0.26
C SER A 497 -5.21 -14.28 0.12
N GLY A 498 -5.68 -14.60 -1.08
CA GLY A 498 -7.10 -14.62 -1.38
C GLY A 498 -7.42 -15.12 -2.78
N TRP A 499 -8.66 -14.91 -3.20
CA TRP A 499 -9.13 -15.26 -4.53
C TRP A 499 -10.14 -14.24 -5.04
N GLY A 500 -9.66 -13.36 -5.92
CA GLY A 500 -10.33 -12.11 -6.20
C GLY A 500 -10.28 -11.22 -4.96
N MET A 501 -11.38 -10.52 -4.68
CA MET A 501 -11.50 -9.63 -3.53
C MET A 501 -11.56 -10.37 -2.18
N TYR A 502 -11.77 -11.70 -2.18
CA TYR A 502 -11.97 -12.47 -0.95
C TYR A 502 -10.61 -12.86 -0.34
N THR A 503 -10.06 -12.00 0.50
CA THR A 503 -8.77 -12.15 1.20
C THR A 503 -8.92 -12.62 2.66
N VAL A 504 -7.80 -12.69 3.39
CA VAL A 504 -7.70 -13.00 4.84
C VAL A 504 -7.85 -11.75 5.70
N ASN A 505 -7.20 -10.65 5.31
CA ASN A 505 -7.08 -9.44 6.11
C ASN A 505 -7.35 -8.23 5.22
N TYR A 506 -8.20 -7.32 5.69
CA TYR A 506 -8.51 -6.05 5.02
C TYR A 506 -7.84 -4.88 5.75
N GLY A 507 -7.21 -5.15 6.89
CA GLY A 507 -6.45 -4.21 7.71
C GLY A 507 -4.96 -4.26 7.44
N GLY A 508 -4.26 -3.24 7.92
CA GLY A 508 -2.88 -3.00 7.57
C GLY A 508 -1.81 -3.81 8.33
N SER A 509 -0.55 -3.55 7.98
CA SER A 509 0.64 -3.63 8.84
C SER A 509 1.78 -2.86 8.14
N MET A 510 2.89 -2.62 8.85
CA MET A 510 4.10 -1.97 8.33
C MET A 510 5.31 -2.66 8.97
N ASN A 511 6.30 -3.06 8.16
CA ASN A 511 7.45 -3.80 8.66
C ASN A 511 8.57 -2.90 9.20
N ASP A 512 9.59 -3.52 9.82
CA ASP A 512 10.74 -2.84 10.40
C ASP A 512 11.54 -2.00 9.38
N VAL A 513 11.54 -2.40 8.10
CA VAL A 513 12.25 -1.71 7.03
C VAL A 513 11.55 -0.41 6.60
N GLN A 514 10.21 -0.41 6.52
CA GLN A 514 9.47 0.81 6.21
C GLN A 514 9.46 1.79 7.41
N MET A 515 9.46 1.27 8.65
CA MET A 515 9.62 2.10 9.86
C MET A 515 11.00 2.76 9.95
N ASP A 516 12.08 2.01 9.68
CA ASP A 516 13.46 2.54 9.59
C ASP A 516 13.61 3.63 8.52
N TRP A 517 12.95 3.46 7.36
CA TRP A 517 12.88 4.51 6.34
C TRP A 517 12.09 5.73 6.82
N LEU A 518 10.91 5.54 7.42
CA LEU A 518 10.10 6.62 7.98
C LEU A 518 10.86 7.43 9.03
N ASP A 519 11.65 6.79 9.89
CA ASP A 519 12.50 7.46 10.88
C ASP A 519 13.55 8.39 10.22
N ARG A 520 14.02 8.07 9.00
CA ARG A 520 14.85 8.98 8.19
C ARG A 520 14.03 10.14 7.63
N GLU A 521 12.83 9.92 7.11
CA GLU A 521 12.00 11.00 6.53
C GLU A 521 11.57 12.02 7.58
N LEU A 522 11.19 11.55 8.76
CA LEU A 522 10.86 12.41 9.90
C LEU A 522 12.08 13.19 10.40
N LEU A 523 13.28 12.59 10.35
CA LEU A 523 14.53 13.29 10.63
C LEU A 523 14.86 14.34 9.54
N ARG A 524 14.61 14.08 8.25
CA ARG A 524 14.78 15.06 7.16
C ARG A 524 13.88 16.28 7.36
N ALA A 525 12.59 16.06 7.61
CA ALA A 525 11.65 17.14 7.92
C ALA A 525 12.02 17.92 9.20
N LYS A 526 12.63 17.25 10.19
CA LYS A 526 13.17 17.90 11.39
C LYS A 526 14.41 18.76 11.13
N GLN A 527 15.17 18.51 10.05
CA GLN A 527 16.29 19.36 9.63
C GLN A 527 15.87 20.53 8.74
N ASP A 528 14.92 20.34 7.82
CA ASP A 528 14.46 21.40 6.89
C ASP A 528 13.33 22.28 7.43
N ASN A 529 12.69 21.87 8.54
CA ASN A 529 11.58 22.54 9.20
C ASN A 529 10.31 22.64 8.32
N SER A 530 9.93 21.53 7.68
CA SER A 530 8.64 21.35 6.98
C SER A 530 7.50 20.92 7.92
N ASP A 531 6.25 21.19 7.51
CA ASP A 531 5.07 20.50 8.04
C ASP A 531 4.97 19.13 7.34
N VAL A 532 4.76 18.04 8.09
CA VAL A 532 4.67 16.68 7.55
C VAL A 532 3.23 16.21 7.50
N ILE A 533 2.83 15.79 6.30
CA ILE A 533 1.53 15.22 5.97
C ILE A 533 1.77 13.74 5.63
N ILE A 534 1.27 12.86 6.49
CA ILE A 534 1.27 11.42 6.24
C ILE A 534 0.09 11.09 5.32
N LEU A 535 0.36 10.37 4.23
CA LEU A 535 -0.66 9.72 3.42
C LEU A 535 -0.62 8.22 3.74
N ALA A 536 -1.72 7.69 4.26
CA ALA A 536 -1.87 6.27 4.57
C ALA A 536 -3.29 5.82 4.22
N HIS A 537 -3.48 4.52 4.00
CA HIS A 537 -4.81 3.98 3.81
C HIS A 537 -5.45 3.69 5.18
N HIS A 538 -4.87 2.78 5.97
CA HIS A 538 -5.39 2.35 7.27
C HIS A 538 -5.10 3.34 8.41
N ASP A 539 -6.02 3.45 9.38
CA ASP A 539 -5.73 4.13 10.65
C ASP A 539 -4.94 3.18 11.59
N PRO A 540 -3.72 3.55 12.05
CA PRO A 540 -2.96 2.73 12.99
C PRO A 540 -3.65 2.51 14.34
N ARG A 541 -4.63 3.34 14.70
CA ARG A 541 -5.46 3.20 15.90
C ARG A 541 -6.53 2.12 15.75
N GLY A 542 -6.84 1.70 14.52
CA GLY A 542 -7.85 0.69 14.20
C GLY A 542 -9.29 1.15 14.42
N GLY A 543 -10.21 0.19 14.36
CA GLY A 543 -11.65 0.39 14.50
C GLY A 543 -12.38 0.49 13.16
N HIS A 544 -13.65 0.08 13.18
CA HIS A 544 -14.48 -0.10 12.00
C HIS A 544 -15.52 1.02 11.85
N LYS A 545 -15.75 1.47 10.61
CA LYS A 545 -16.77 2.47 10.19
C LYS A 545 -16.90 3.73 11.10
N GLY A 546 -15.85 4.07 11.85
CA GLY A 546 -15.82 5.19 12.79
C GLY A 546 -16.62 5.04 14.07
N LYS A 547 -17.27 3.89 14.29
CA LYS A 547 -18.07 3.63 15.48
C LYS A 547 -17.23 2.90 16.54
N ASP A 548 -16.27 2.08 16.10
CA ASP A 548 -15.63 1.09 16.96
C ASP A 548 -14.11 1.35 17.16
N PHE A 549 -13.70 2.60 17.44
CA PHE A 549 -12.30 2.90 17.77
C PHE A 549 -11.83 2.10 19.00
N GLY A 550 -10.90 1.16 18.80
CA GLY A 550 -10.47 0.23 19.83
C GLY A 550 -11.17 -1.14 19.83
N TYR A 551 -12.05 -1.41 18.86
CA TYR A 551 -12.41 -2.80 18.53
C TYR A 551 -11.26 -3.44 17.76
N TYR A 552 -10.69 -4.46 18.40
CA TYR A 552 -9.49 -5.13 17.94
C TYR A 552 -9.76 -6.64 17.92
N PHE A 553 -10.36 -7.11 16.84
CA PHE A 553 -10.65 -8.52 16.64
C PHE A 553 -9.37 -9.36 16.45
N GLU A 554 -9.51 -10.69 16.62
CA GLU A 554 -8.42 -11.63 16.33
C GLU A 554 -8.17 -11.73 14.81
N GLN A 555 -6.92 -11.90 14.40
CA GLN A 555 -6.62 -12.17 12.99
C GLN A 555 -6.96 -13.63 12.68
N LEU A 556 -7.74 -13.86 11.63
CA LEU A 556 -8.15 -15.22 11.27
C LEU A 556 -6.97 -16.00 10.67
N GLU A 557 -6.68 -17.17 11.24
CA GLU A 557 -5.72 -18.10 10.64
C GLU A 557 -6.30 -18.76 9.39
N TYR A 558 -5.62 -18.56 8.26
CA TYR A 558 -6.16 -18.87 6.94
C TYR A 558 -5.77 -20.26 6.45
N ARG A 559 -6.67 -21.20 6.74
CA ARG A 559 -6.54 -22.59 6.28
C ARG A 559 -7.00 -22.77 4.83
N SER A 560 -8.00 -22.01 4.36
CA SER A 560 -8.53 -22.20 3.00
C SER A 560 -9.20 -21.00 2.33
N VAL A 561 -8.97 -20.87 1.02
CA VAL A 561 -9.72 -20.02 0.10
C VAL A 561 -11.23 -20.33 0.10
N PHE A 562 -11.57 -21.59 0.38
CA PHE A 562 -12.95 -22.05 0.48
C PHE A 562 -13.71 -21.32 1.59
N GLN A 563 -13.07 -21.01 2.72
CA GLN A 563 -13.65 -20.24 3.81
C GLN A 563 -14.16 -18.87 3.33
N SER A 564 -13.27 -17.98 2.86
CA SER A 564 -13.66 -16.62 2.43
C SER A 564 -14.70 -16.65 1.29
N ALA A 565 -14.61 -17.60 0.36
CA ALA A 565 -15.56 -17.76 -0.73
C ALA A 565 -16.96 -18.26 -0.29
N VAL A 566 -17.03 -19.24 0.62
CA VAL A 566 -18.29 -19.73 1.21
C VAL A 566 -18.91 -18.65 2.07
N ASN A 567 -18.12 -17.94 2.87
CA ASN A 567 -18.59 -16.88 3.76
C ASN A 567 -19.30 -15.74 3.02
N TYR A 568 -18.76 -15.31 1.87
CA TYR A 568 -19.46 -14.37 0.98
C TYR A 568 -20.82 -14.91 0.51
N LEU A 569 -20.88 -16.18 0.07
CA LEU A 569 -22.12 -16.81 -0.39
C LEU A 569 -23.14 -16.97 0.75
N VAL A 570 -22.71 -17.38 1.94
CA VAL A 570 -23.58 -17.51 3.11
C VAL A 570 -24.15 -16.15 3.52
N GLY A 571 -23.29 -15.13 3.66
CA GLY A 571 -23.69 -13.79 4.10
C GLY A 571 -24.56 -13.03 3.09
N LYS A 572 -24.20 -13.01 1.80
CA LYS A 572 -24.94 -12.27 0.77
C LYS A 572 -26.13 -13.03 0.17
N VAL A 573 -26.10 -14.38 0.16
CA VAL A 573 -27.08 -15.19 -0.60
C VAL A 573 -27.98 -16.05 0.30
N TRP A 574 -27.49 -16.57 1.43
CA TRP A 574 -28.25 -17.56 2.22
C TRP A 574 -28.81 -17.05 3.56
N ASN A 575 -28.20 -16.04 4.21
CA ASN A 575 -28.75 -15.44 5.43
C ASN A 575 -28.76 -13.89 5.48
N PRO A 576 -29.30 -13.18 4.46
CA PRO A 576 -29.37 -11.71 4.45
C PRO A 576 -30.44 -11.11 5.39
N LEU A 577 -31.24 -11.94 6.08
CA LEU A 577 -32.48 -11.51 6.76
C LEU A 577 -32.32 -10.92 8.16
N VAL A 578 -31.15 -11.09 8.81
CA VAL A 578 -30.89 -10.51 10.14
C VAL A 578 -30.42 -9.04 10.00
N CYS A 579 -29.46 -8.80 9.11
CA CYS A 579 -28.84 -7.48 8.88
C CYS A 579 -29.68 -6.55 7.97
N THR A 580 -30.96 -6.85 7.73
CA THR A 580 -31.88 -6.05 6.90
C THR A 580 -33.14 -5.59 7.65
N LEU A 581 -33.15 -5.75 8.98
CA LEU A 581 -34.14 -5.12 9.85
C LEU A 581 -33.80 -3.63 10.04
N PRO A 582 -34.81 -2.73 10.15
CA PRO A 582 -34.56 -1.31 10.41
C PRO A 582 -33.87 -1.05 11.75
N ASP A 583 -33.14 0.06 11.86
CA ASP A 583 -32.31 0.40 13.04
C ASP A 583 -33.10 0.52 14.35
N TRP A 584 -34.40 0.81 14.29
CA TRP A 584 -35.29 0.84 15.47
C TRP A 584 -35.72 -0.55 15.97
N ALA A 585 -35.53 -1.59 15.15
CA ALA A 585 -35.84 -2.99 15.45
C ALA A 585 -34.60 -3.80 15.87
N LEU A 586 -33.40 -3.20 15.77
CA LEU A 586 -32.14 -3.70 16.28
C LEU A 586 -31.75 -2.89 17.53
N SER A 587 -31.12 -3.51 18.51
CA SER A 587 -30.34 -2.76 19.51
C SER A 587 -29.03 -2.28 18.90
N THR A 588 -28.37 -1.28 19.52
CA THR A 588 -27.05 -0.80 19.08
C THR A 588 -26.06 -1.95 18.95
N GLU A 589 -26.02 -2.85 19.94
CA GLU A 589 -25.19 -4.07 19.96
C GLU A 589 -25.50 -5.05 18.81
N GLN A 590 -26.76 -5.15 18.38
CA GLN A 590 -27.11 -5.95 17.21
C GLN A 590 -26.74 -5.23 15.90
N THR A 591 -26.81 -3.90 15.87
CA THR A 591 -26.41 -3.10 14.71
C THR A 591 -24.89 -3.14 14.50
N GLU A 592 -24.12 -3.04 15.59
CA GLU A 592 -22.67 -3.30 15.66
C GLU A 592 -22.35 -4.72 15.19
N SER A 593 -23.01 -5.74 15.77
CA SER A 593 -22.86 -7.14 15.37
C SER A 593 -23.23 -7.41 13.90
N CYS A 594 -24.11 -6.61 13.29
CA CYS A 594 -24.46 -6.67 11.87
C CYS A 594 -23.54 -5.84 10.98
N ALA A 595 -22.82 -4.86 11.54
CA ALA A 595 -21.82 -4.06 10.82
C ALA A 595 -20.53 -4.86 10.58
N HIS A 596 -20.15 -5.71 11.56
CA HIS A 596 -19.04 -6.65 11.46
C HIS A 596 -19.39 -7.86 10.55
N ASP A 597 -19.18 -7.70 9.25
CA ASP A 597 -19.19 -8.78 8.25
C ASP A 597 -18.19 -9.92 8.54
N GLY A 598 -17.25 -9.69 9.45
CA GLY A 598 -16.26 -10.65 9.97
C GLY A 598 -14.83 -10.28 9.63
N LEU A 599 -14.64 -9.24 8.80
CA LEU A 599 -13.36 -8.81 8.29
C LEU A 599 -12.52 -8.09 9.36
N GLN A 600 -11.20 -8.20 9.23
CA GLN A 600 -10.22 -7.52 10.08
C GLN A 600 -9.76 -6.24 9.37
N GLU A 601 -9.84 -5.08 10.02
CA GLU A 601 -9.42 -3.76 9.46
C GLU A 601 -8.26 -3.10 10.24
N TRP A 602 -7.86 -3.64 11.40
CA TRP A 602 -6.81 -3.04 12.23
C TRP A 602 -5.39 -3.51 11.89
N MET A 603 -4.42 -2.59 12.00
CA MET A 603 -2.96 -2.79 11.93
C MET A 603 -2.40 -3.63 13.11
N ARG A 604 -2.76 -4.92 13.14
CA ARG A 604 -2.30 -5.90 14.14
C ARG A 604 -0.85 -6.36 13.85
N PRO A 605 -0.02 -6.64 14.88
CA PRO A 605 1.19 -7.45 14.71
C PRO A 605 0.89 -8.84 14.12
N ASP A 606 1.56 -9.21 13.02
CA ASP A 606 1.61 -10.60 12.58
C ASP A 606 2.57 -11.37 13.49
N ALA A 607 2.04 -12.25 14.35
CA ALA A 607 2.81 -12.90 15.39
C ALA A 607 3.92 -13.84 14.86
N GLU A 608 3.83 -14.25 13.59
CA GLU A 608 4.87 -15.04 12.94
C GLU A 608 6.00 -14.20 12.32
N PHE A 609 5.87 -12.87 12.17
CA PHE A 609 6.84 -12.08 11.38
C PHE A 609 7.22 -10.71 11.94
N ASP A 610 6.36 -10.08 12.73
CA ASP A 610 6.60 -8.74 13.25
C ASP A 610 7.39 -8.82 14.57
N CYS A 611 8.62 -9.34 14.50
CA CYS A 611 9.59 -9.41 15.62
C CYS A 611 10.99 -9.00 15.17
N ASP A 612 11.91 -8.81 16.14
CA ASP A 612 13.30 -8.45 15.84
C ASP A 612 14.07 -9.57 15.12
N TRP A 613 15.06 -9.20 14.32
CA TRP A 613 15.74 -10.13 13.40
C TRP A 613 16.48 -11.29 14.09
N ASP A 614 17.03 -11.07 15.28
CA ASP A 614 17.65 -12.11 16.11
C ASP A 614 16.60 -13.03 16.78
N GLN A 615 15.39 -12.53 16.96
CA GLN A 615 14.23 -13.30 17.39
C GLN A 615 13.71 -14.23 16.29
N ARG A 616 14.04 -13.99 15.01
CA ARG A 616 13.61 -14.84 13.88
C ARG A 616 14.36 -16.20 13.82
N GLY A 617 13.71 -17.18 13.21
CA GLY A 617 14.20 -18.53 12.94
C GLY A 617 14.94 -18.62 11.59
N ALA A 618 15.35 -19.83 11.21
CA ALA A 618 16.10 -20.07 9.97
C ALA A 618 15.31 -19.67 8.70
N ASP A 619 13.98 -19.82 8.77
CA ASP A 619 12.98 -19.50 7.75
C ASP A 619 12.32 -18.12 7.91
N PHE A 620 12.89 -17.29 8.80
CA PHE A 620 12.45 -15.93 9.13
C PHE A 620 11.12 -15.81 9.90
N THR A 621 10.51 -16.93 10.33
CA THR A 621 9.40 -16.89 11.29
C THR A 621 9.89 -16.44 12.68
N CYS A 622 9.04 -15.83 13.49
CA CYS A 622 9.37 -15.41 14.85
C CYS A 622 9.43 -16.61 15.81
N ASP A 623 10.49 -16.69 16.61
CA ASP A 623 10.60 -17.66 17.71
C ASP A 623 9.93 -17.08 18.97
N PRO A 624 8.75 -17.58 19.39
CA PRO A 624 8.02 -17.03 20.54
C PRO A 624 8.74 -17.29 21.88
N ALA A 625 9.81 -18.09 21.91
CA ALA A 625 10.66 -18.22 23.09
C ALA A 625 11.69 -17.08 23.22
N LYS A 626 11.87 -16.24 22.21
CA LYS A 626 12.86 -15.14 22.20
C LYS A 626 12.27 -13.74 22.37
N GLY A 627 10.99 -13.52 22.05
CA GLY A 627 10.38 -12.19 22.08
C GLY A 627 8.86 -12.19 21.87
N GLU A 628 8.25 -11.02 22.09
CA GLU A 628 6.86 -10.75 21.74
C GLU A 628 6.79 -9.90 20.46
N PRO A 629 5.77 -10.07 19.60
CA PRO A 629 5.66 -9.30 18.36
C PRO A 629 5.46 -7.78 18.58
N PHE A 630 6.18 -6.94 17.80
CA PHE A 630 6.02 -5.50 17.77
C PHE A 630 4.70 -5.11 17.09
N SER A 631 3.89 -4.28 17.74
CA SER A 631 2.58 -3.88 17.22
C SER A 631 2.74 -2.76 16.19
N SER A 632 2.75 -3.07 14.89
CA SER A 632 3.06 -2.11 13.81
C SER A 632 2.24 -0.82 13.83
N GLY A 633 0.92 -0.87 14.09
CA GLY A 633 0.11 0.34 14.29
C GLY A 633 0.57 1.19 15.48
N VAL A 634 0.94 0.56 16.60
CA VAL A 634 1.48 1.26 17.78
C VAL A 634 2.88 1.82 17.52
N GLU A 635 3.70 1.13 16.73
CA GLU A 635 5.01 1.61 16.28
C GLU A 635 4.92 2.83 15.35
N LEU A 636 3.88 2.91 14.52
CA LEU A 636 3.57 4.15 13.79
C LEU A 636 3.14 5.26 14.76
N LEU A 637 2.21 4.98 15.68
CA LEU A 637 1.71 5.97 16.65
C LEU A 637 2.82 6.55 17.55
N LYS A 638 3.80 5.75 17.96
CA LYS A 638 5.03 6.22 18.65
C LYS A 638 5.77 7.31 17.85
N ARG A 639 5.89 7.12 16.54
CA ARG A 639 6.57 8.05 15.62
C ARG A 639 5.75 9.32 15.36
N LEU A 640 4.42 9.17 15.21
CA LEU A 640 3.48 10.30 15.08
C LEU A 640 3.47 11.18 16.36
N ALA A 641 3.47 10.57 17.55
CA ALA A 641 3.46 11.27 18.83
C ALA A 641 4.74 12.08 19.08
N SER A 642 5.89 11.48 18.81
CA SER A 642 7.23 12.03 19.08
C SER A 642 7.77 13.00 18.02
N SER A 643 7.13 13.09 16.85
CA SER A 643 7.60 13.93 15.73
C SER A 643 6.74 15.21 15.59
N PRO A 644 7.13 16.36 16.16
CA PRO A 644 6.31 17.59 16.18
C PRO A 644 6.10 18.24 14.80
N GLN A 645 6.81 17.76 13.77
CA GLN A 645 6.58 18.07 12.35
C GLN A 645 5.30 17.43 11.79
N VAL A 646 4.90 16.25 12.27
CA VAL A 646 3.79 15.48 11.68
C VAL A 646 2.46 16.04 12.17
N ARG A 647 1.88 17.00 11.45
CA ARG A 647 0.67 17.72 11.91
C ARG A 647 -0.60 17.30 11.18
N THR A 648 -0.50 16.44 10.16
CA THR A 648 -1.67 15.86 9.49
C THR A 648 -1.44 14.39 9.12
N VAL A 649 -2.45 13.54 9.32
CA VAL A 649 -2.55 12.19 8.76
C VAL A 649 -3.83 12.14 7.92
N LEU A 650 -3.68 11.99 6.60
CA LEU A 650 -4.77 11.80 5.66
C LEU A 650 -4.97 10.30 5.43
N LEU A 651 -6.15 9.82 5.79
CA LEU A 651 -6.51 8.40 5.82
C LEU A 651 -7.43 8.03 4.66
N GLY A 652 -7.12 6.91 4.00
CA GLY A 652 -7.81 6.41 2.83
C GLY A 652 -8.93 5.42 3.12
N HIS A 653 -8.75 4.44 4.02
CA HIS A 653 -9.68 3.33 4.29
C HIS A 653 -10.98 3.84 4.93
N THR A 654 -11.90 4.35 4.12
CA THR A 654 -12.90 5.33 4.55
C THR A 654 -14.29 5.01 4.00
N HIS A 655 -14.92 4.05 4.68
CA HIS A 655 -16.38 3.94 4.68
C HIS A 655 -17.09 5.15 5.32
N TYR A 656 -16.35 6.16 5.80
CA TYR A 656 -16.86 7.41 6.38
C TYR A 656 -15.85 8.57 6.32
N ASN A 657 -16.34 9.79 6.08
CA ASN A 657 -15.55 11.00 6.34
C ASN A 657 -15.47 11.25 7.86
N SER A 658 -14.42 11.89 8.34
CA SER A 658 -14.37 12.40 9.73
C SER A 658 -13.13 13.25 9.95
N LEU A 659 -13.28 14.31 10.74
CA LEU A 659 -12.18 15.16 11.21
C LEU A 659 -11.98 14.92 12.70
N GLU A 660 -10.74 14.63 13.10
CA GLU A 660 -10.31 14.65 14.49
C GLU A 660 -9.13 15.60 14.64
N VAL A 661 -9.13 16.40 15.71
CA VAL A 661 -8.02 17.28 16.08
C VAL A 661 -7.61 16.93 17.51
N ILE A 662 -6.47 16.25 17.64
CA ILE A 662 -5.87 15.86 18.91
C ILE A 662 -4.92 16.98 19.35
N GLN A 663 -5.04 17.47 20.58
CA GLN A 663 -4.18 18.53 21.13
C GLN A 663 -2.98 17.97 21.91
N GLU A 664 -2.09 18.87 22.33
CA GLU A 664 -1.04 18.57 23.29
C GLU A 664 -1.62 18.05 24.62
N GLY A 665 -1.17 16.88 25.07
CA GLY A 665 -1.67 16.24 26.28
C GLY A 665 -2.90 15.33 26.12
N ASP A 666 -3.57 15.33 24.97
CA ASP A 666 -4.63 14.33 24.68
C ASP A 666 -4.01 12.95 24.40
N GLU A 667 -4.67 11.85 24.79
CA GLU A 667 -4.23 10.48 24.45
C GLU A 667 -4.58 10.11 22.99
N LEU A 668 -3.61 9.60 22.24
CA LEU A 668 -3.81 9.11 20.87
C LEU A 668 -4.53 7.75 20.81
N ILE A 669 -4.29 6.90 21.81
CA ILE A 669 -4.92 5.59 22.01
C ILE A 669 -5.05 5.32 23.52
N PRO A 670 -6.00 4.47 23.96
CA PRO A 670 -6.14 4.07 25.35
C PRO A 670 -4.85 3.49 25.95
N GLY A 671 -4.57 3.84 27.21
CA GLY A 671 -3.46 3.25 27.98
C GLY A 671 -3.65 1.79 28.41
N LYS A 672 -4.79 1.19 28.08
CA LYS A 672 -5.12 -0.23 28.29
C LYS A 672 -6.12 -0.73 27.26
N PHE A 673 -6.12 -2.03 27.04
CA PHE A 673 -7.13 -2.71 26.23
C PHE A 673 -8.54 -2.54 26.87
N PRO A 674 -9.54 -2.01 26.15
CA PRO A 674 -10.81 -1.54 26.76
C PRO A 674 -11.83 -2.67 27.02
N VAL A 675 -11.37 -3.83 27.51
CA VAL A 675 -12.18 -5.05 27.59
C VAL A 675 -12.08 -5.68 28.99
N ASP A 676 -13.21 -5.73 29.70
CA ASP A 676 -13.33 -6.42 30.99
C ASP A 676 -13.77 -7.89 30.82
N ALA A 677 -14.02 -8.60 31.93
CA ALA A 677 -14.40 -10.02 31.88
C ALA A 677 -15.77 -10.27 31.20
N ALA A 678 -16.73 -9.35 31.35
CA ALA A 678 -18.03 -9.46 30.68
C ALA A 678 -17.91 -9.15 29.18
N SER A 679 -17.17 -8.09 28.85
CA SER A 679 -16.86 -7.70 27.48
C SER A 679 -16.10 -8.79 26.74
N THR A 680 -15.14 -9.45 27.40
CA THR A 680 -14.41 -10.61 26.85
C THR A 680 -15.36 -11.73 26.42
N GLN A 681 -16.37 -12.02 27.25
CA GLN A 681 -17.39 -13.03 26.92
C GLN A 681 -18.27 -12.56 25.74
N LYS A 682 -18.63 -11.27 25.68
CA LYS A 682 -19.35 -10.66 24.53
C LYS A 682 -18.53 -10.76 23.24
N PHE A 683 -17.23 -10.46 23.26
CA PHE A 683 -16.33 -10.66 22.12
C PHE A 683 -16.32 -12.13 21.67
N ALA A 684 -16.14 -13.08 22.60
CA ALA A 684 -16.19 -14.51 22.27
C ALA A 684 -17.57 -14.95 21.74
N THR A 685 -18.67 -14.32 22.17
CA THR A 685 -20.00 -14.54 21.58
C THR A 685 -20.09 -13.98 20.17
N LEU A 686 -19.58 -12.78 19.89
CA LEU A 686 -19.57 -12.21 18.54
C LEU A 686 -18.72 -13.06 17.57
N GLU A 687 -17.55 -13.53 18.02
CA GLU A 687 -16.69 -14.46 17.29
C GLU A 687 -17.40 -15.80 16.96
N VAL A 688 -18.20 -16.35 17.89
CA VAL A 688 -18.95 -17.61 17.71
C VAL A 688 -20.29 -17.43 17.00
N LEU A 689 -20.88 -16.24 16.98
CA LEU A 689 -22.12 -15.96 16.24
C LEU A 689 -21.85 -15.46 14.82
N ASN A 690 -20.69 -14.86 14.55
CA ASN A 690 -20.27 -14.51 13.20
C ASN A 690 -19.84 -15.79 12.44
N PRO A 691 -20.51 -16.18 11.32
CA PRO A 691 -20.20 -17.42 10.63
C PRO A 691 -18.77 -17.50 10.06
N VAL A 692 -18.20 -16.35 9.66
CA VAL A 692 -16.86 -16.26 9.05
C VAL A 692 -15.78 -16.66 10.03
N ARG A 693 -15.91 -16.10 11.24
CA ARG A 693 -14.92 -16.18 12.33
C ARG A 693 -15.12 -17.46 13.13
N GLY A 694 -16.37 -17.78 13.44
CA GLY A 694 -16.77 -19.02 14.09
C GLY A 694 -16.39 -20.26 13.29
N TYR A 695 -16.49 -20.24 11.95
CA TYR A 695 -15.98 -21.35 11.12
C TYR A 695 -14.45 -21.46 11.19
N SER A 696 -13.70 -20.35 11.20
CA SER A 696 -12.24 -20.36 11.43
C SER A 696 -11.87 -21.07 12.73
N GLN A 697 -12.60 -20.77 13.81
CA GLN A 697 -12.41 -21.37 15.12
C GLN A 697 -12.88 -22.84 15.17
N ALA A 698 -13.94 -23.20 14.41
CA ALA A 698 -14.37 -24.58 14.22
C ALA A 698 -13.30 -25.43 13.52
N GLN A 699 -12.73 -24.96 12.42
CA GLN A 699 -11.63 -25.65 11.70
C GLN A 699 -10.41 -25.84 12.62
N THR A 700 -10.09 -24.82 13.42
CA THR A 700 -8.94 -24.87 14.36
C THR A 700 -9.17 -25.78 15.57
N THR A 701 -10.40 -25.88 16.07
CA THR A 701 -10.72 -26.73 17.24
C THR A 701 -11.00 -28.18 16.86
N ASN A 702 -11.80 -28.39 15.81
CA ASN A 702 -12.42 -29.68 15.49
C ASN A 702 -11.84 -30.34 14.22
N GLY A 703 -10.94 -29.65 13.50
CA GLY A 703 -10.41 -30.08 12.21
C GLY A 703 -11.36 -29.78 11.04
N ALA A 704 -11.04 -30.34 9.88
CA ALA A 704 -11.73 -30.03 8.62
C ALA A 704 -13.19 -30.54 8.59
N SER A 705 -14.14 -29.60 8.76
CA SER A 705 -15.58 -29.82 8.53
C SER A 705 -16.03 -29.05 7.29
N GLU A 706 -16.92 -29.62 6.47
CA GLU A 706 -17.55 -28.90 5.35
C GLU A 706 -18.75 -28.04 5.80
N ASP A 707 -19.43 -28.45 6.88
CA ASP A 707 -20.55 -27.72 7.50
C ASP A 707 -20.09 -26.90 8.71
N TYR A 708 -20.78 -25.80 8.98
CA TYR A 708 -20.58 -24.95 10.17
C TYR A 708 -21.68 -25.17 11.22
N ASP A 709 -21.28 -25.45 12.46
CA ASP A 709 -22.15 -25.47 13.64
C ASP A 709 -21.56 -24.56 14.73
N ASN A 710 -22.29 -23.51 15.09
CA ASN A 710 -21.88 -22.58 16.14
C ASN A 710 -22.00 -23.18 17.55
N HIS A 711 -22.78 -24.24 17.75
CA HIS A 711 -22.84 -24.98 19.01
C HIS A 711 -21.65 -25.93 19.19
N ALA A 712 -20.89 -26.22 18.12
CA ALA A 712 -19.68 -27.04 18.16
C ALA A 712 -18.39 -26.23 18.40
N VAL A 713 -18.46 -24.90 18.52
CA VAL A 713 -17.31 -24.03 18.79
C VAL A 713 -17.24 -23.67 20.28
N PRO A 714 -16.19 -24.07 21.02
CA PRO A 714 -16.05 -23.68 22.42
C PRO A 714 -15.68 -22.20 22.53
N MET A 715 -16.41 -21.45 23.35
CA MET A 715 -16.12 -20.03 23.59
C MET A 715 -14.83 -19.79 24.39
N ASN A 716 -14.43 -20.72 25.27
CA ASN A 716 -13.34 -20.49 26.23
C ASN A 716 -11.98 -20.20 25.55
N PRO A 717 -11.50 -20.96 24.54
CA PRO A 717 -10.25 -20.65 23.84
C PRO A 717 -10.26 -19.26 23.19
N ILE A 718 -11.39 -18.84 22.62
CA ILE A 718 -11.56 -17.52 22.00
C ILE A 718 -11.50 -16.42 23.06
N ALA A 719 -12.23 -16.59 24.17
CA ALA A 719 -12.18 -15.68 25.30
C ALA A 719 -10.77 -15.59 25.92
N ASP A 720 -10.01 -16.69 25.94
CA ASP A 720 -8.62 -16.70 26.40
C ASP A 720 -7.64 -16.07 25.40
N SER A 721 -7.88 -16.18 24.09
CA SER A 721 -7.08 -15.44 23.10
C SER A 721 -7.33 -13.94 23.16
N VAL A 722 -8.59 -13.49 23.31
CA VAL A 722 -8.93 -12.07 23.55
C VAL A 722 -8.21 -11.53 24.79
N LYS A 723 -8.11 -12.30 25.88
CA LYS A 723 -7.31 -11.93 27.08
C LYS A 723 -5.81 -11.93 26.80
N SER A 724 -5.30 -12.87 26.00
CA SER A 724 -3.88 -12.95 25.63
C SER A 724 -3.46 -11.72 24.83
N PHE A 725 -4.23 -11.43 23.79
CA PHE A 725 -4.06 -10.27 22.93
C PHE A 725 -4.25 -8.94 23.69
N GLY A 726 -5.21 -8.84 24.62
CA GLY A 726 -5.34 -7.67 25.48
C GLY A 726 -4.09 -7.39 26.34
N LYS A 727 -3.38 -8.43 26.80
CA LYS A 727 -2.07 -8.27 27.47
C LYS A 727 -0.97 -7.83 26.50
N GLN A 728 -0.98 -8.32 25.26
CA GLN A 728 -0.04 -7.88 24.22
C GLN A 728 -0.22 -6.38 23.92
N TYR A 729 -1.46 -5.91 23.84
CA TYR A 729 -1.79 -4.49 23.72
C TYR A 729 -1.33 -3.68 24.96
N ASP A 730 -1.73 -4.07 26.17
CA ASP A 730 -1.30 -3.42 27.43
C ASP A 730 0.24 -3.31 27.51
N LYS A 731 0.98 -4.30 26.97
CA LYS A 731 2.45 -4.29 26.89
C LYS A 731 3.00 -3.36 25.81
N SER A 732 2.40 -3.29 24.62
CA SER A 732 2.91 -2.44 23.53
C SER A 732 2.57 -0.94 23.71
N VAL A 733 1.50 -0.61 24.44
CA VAL A 733 1.12 0.77 24.81
C VAL A 733 1.76 1.27 26.13
N ALA A 734 2.60 0.45 26.76
CA ALA A 734 3.37 0.80 27.95
C ALA A 734 4.76 1.37 27.59
N GLY A 735 5.34 2.17 28.50
CA GLY A 735 6.73 2.65 28.40
C GLY A 735 6.96 3.83 27.45
N TRP A 736 5.93 4.39 26.81
CA TRP A 736 6.05 5.58 25.95
C TRP A 736 4.90 6.57 26.15
N SER A 737 5.10 7.83 25.74
CA SER A 737 4.06 8.86 25.82
C SER A 737 3.03 8.70 24.71
N ARG A 738 1.86 8.17 25.04
CA ARG A 738 0.66 8.16 24.17
C ARG A 738 0.10 9.55 23.89
N HIS A 739 0.62 10.58 24.54
CA HIS A 739 0.23 11.98 24.36
C HIS A 739 1.12 12.66 23.32
N THR A 740 0.54 13.55 22.51
CA THR A 740 1.32 14.37 21.57
C THR A 740 2.16 15.41 22.34
N ALA A 741 3.41 15.63 21.90
CA ALA A 741 4.37 16.52 22.57
C ALA A 741 4.65 17.81 21.78
N SER A 742 4.79 18.94 22.48
CA SER A 742 5.25 20.21 21.90
C SER A 742 6.64 20.13 21.26
N GLY A 743 6.95 21.09 20.38
CA GLY A 743 8.27 21.20 19.77
C GLY A 743 8.62 22.59 19.28
N LYS A 744 9.71 22.71 18.50
CA LYS A 744 10.22 23.99 17.99
C LYS A 744 9.24 24.74 17.04
N LEU A 745 8.15 24.10 16.62
CA LEU A 745 7.05 24.67 15.83
C LEU A 745 5.91 25.29 16.68
N GLY A 746 6.05 25.36 18.01
CA GLY A 746 4.99 25.82 18.92
C GLY A 746 4.08 24.67 19.38
N PRO A 747 2.93 25.00 20.02
CA PRO A 747 1.98 24.04 20.58
C PRO A 747 1.62 22.92 19.61
N ARG A 748 1.41 21.72 20.16
CA ARG A 748 1.15 20.52 19.36
C ARG A 748 -0.34 20.36 19.06
N GLU A 749 -0.65 20.14 17.80
CA GLU A 749 -1.84 19.39 17.38
C GLU A 749 -1.43 18.25 16.45
N LEU A 750 -2.30 17.24 16.34
CA LEU A 750 -2.28 16.24 15.28
C LEU A 750 -3.70 16.10 14.71
N VAL A 751 -3.85 16.39 13.41
CA VAL A 751 -5.12 16.19 12.69
C VAL A 751 -5.13 14.80 12.07
N PHE A 752 -6.15 13.99 12.40
CA PHE A 752 -6.51 12.82 11.60
C PHE A 752 -7.72 13.20 10.73
N PHE A 753 -7.62 12.97 9.43
CA PHE A 753 -8.68 13.33 8.49
C PHE A 753 -8.99 12.14 7.58
N ARG A 754 -10.22 11.65 7.67
CA ARG A 754 -10.81 10.67 6.75
C ARG A 754 -11.70 11.40 5.78
N LEU A 755 -11.55 11.06 4.51
CA LEU A 755 -12.14 11.80 3.40
C LEU A 755 -13.06 10.91 2.57
N VAL A 756 -13.54 11.42 1.44
CA VAL A 756 -14.68 10.86 0.73
C VAL A 756 -14.26 9.83 -0.31
N SER A 757 -14.91 8.66 -0.27
CA SER A 757 -14.79 7.63 -1.32
C SER A 757 -15.27 8.15 -2.68
N ALA A 758 -14.53 7.80 -3.73
CA ALA A 758 -14.84 8.12 -5.12
C ALA A 758 -15.57 6.98 -5.87
N SER A 759 -16.16 6.02 -5.15
CA SER A 759 -17.03 4.98 -5.70
C SER A 759 -18.41 4.94 -5.05
N ASP A 760 -19.40 4.41 -5.77
CA ASP A 760 -20.78 4.22 -5.29
C ASP A 760 -20.92 2.88 -4.51
N LEU A 761 -20.00 2.69 -3.56
CA LEU A 761 -19.90 1.53 -2.67
C LEU A 761 -20.05 1.89 -1.18
N ALA A 762 -19.85 3.16 -0.80
CA ALA A 762 -20.10 3.63 0.56
C ALA A 762 -21.60 3.64 0.88
N ASN A 763 -21.99 3.13 2.05
CA ASN A 763 -23.39 3.10 2.53
C ASN A 763 -23.89 4.46 3.04
N GLN A 764 -23.23 5.57 2.69
CA GLN A 764 -23.39 6.86 3.34
C GLN A 764 -24.09 7.91 2.49
N THR A 765 -24.60 8.96 3.13
CA THR A 765 -25.29 10.04 2.43
C THR A 765 -24.95 11.44 2.91
N TYR A 766 -24.91 12.39 1.97
CA TYR A 766 -25.06 13.82 2.26
C TYR A 766 -26.48 14.13 2.72
N SER A 767 -26.63 15.22 3.48
CA SER A 767 -27.91 15.60 4.08
C SER A 767 -29.06 15.67 3.07
N GLY A 768 -30.11 14.88 3.36
CA GLY A 768 -31.22 14.63 2.43
C GLY A 768 -31.07 13.38 1.55
N GLY A 769 -30.18 12.45 1.89
CA GLY A 769 -30.19 11.07 1.38
C GLY A 769 -29.55 10.85 0.01
N LYS A 770 -28.54 11.64 -0.38
CA LYS A 770 -27.76 11.44 -1.61
C LYS A 770 -26.45 10.69 -1.32
N SER A 771 -26.10 9.66 -2.11
CA SER A 771 -24.84 8.90 -2.00
C SER A 771 -23.63 9.81 -1.75
N SER A 772 -22.76 9.43 -0.80
CA SER A 772 -21.60 10.24 -0.40
C SER A 772 -20.51 10.35 -1.47
N MET A 773 -20.54 9.56 -2.54
CA MET A 773 -19.53 9.50 -3.60
C MET A 773 -19.03 10.90 -4.05
N GLY A 774 -17.72 11.13 -4.01
CA GLY A 774 -17.17 12.48 -4.22
C GLY A 774 -15.65 12.57 -4.31
N PHE A 775 -15.13 13.77 -4.12
CA PHE A 775 -13.71 14.07 -3.85
C PHE A 775 -13.59 15.34 -2.97
N THR A 776 -12.41 15.62 -2.44
CA THR A 776 -12.17 16.83 -1.61
C THR A 776 -11.05 17.69 -2.19
N VAL A 777 -11.17 19.01 -2.10
CA VAL A 777 -10.03 19.93 -2.29
C VAL A 777 -9.56 20.42 -0.93
N LEU A 778 -8.31 20.10 -0.59
CA LEU A 778 -7.63 20.53 0.62
C LEU A 778 -6.84 21.80 0.32
N THR A 779 -6.96 22.83 1.15
CA THR A 779 -6.19 24.07 1.02
C THR A 779 -5.17 24.17 2.15
N LEU A 780 -3.92 24.36 1.76
CA LEU A 780 -2.77 24.59 2.60
C LEU A 780 -2.50 26.08 2.67
N GLU A 781 -2.62 26.64 3.87
CA GLU A 781 -2.52 28.09 4.13
C GLU A 781 -1.98 28.34 5.54
N THR A 782 -1.35 29.50 5.74
CA THR A 782 -0.79 29.92 7.03
C THR A 782 -1.88 30.58 7.88
N LYS A 783 -2.20 29.99 9.04
CA LYS A 783 -3.30 30.49 9.89
C LYS A 783 -2.78 31.23 11.12
N SER A 784 -3.08 32.52 11.21
CA SER A 784 -2.77 33.34 12.38
C SER A 784 -3.75 33.03 13.53
N ASP A 785 -3.41 32.03 14.34
CA ASP A 785 -4.16 31.64 15.53
C ASP A 785 -3.26 31.52 16.79
N LYS A 786 -3.86 31.14 17.93
CA LYS A 786 -3.19 31.10 19.25
C LYS A 786 -1.99 30.14 19.34
N ARG A 787 -1.78 29.24 18.37
CA ARG A 787 -0.61 28.36 18.28
C ARG A 787 0.63 29.08 17.72
N GLY A 788 0.44 30.12 16.90
CA GLY A 788 1.55 30.85 16.29
C GLY A 788 2.36 30.08 15.23
N VAL A 789 1.80 29.00 14.66
CA VAL A 789 2.45 28.21 13.60
C VAL A 789 2.59 29.06 12.33
N THR A 790 3.81 29.25 11.83
CA THR A 790 4.11 30.08 10.65
C THR A 790 4.35 29.28 9.36
N LEU A 791 4.00 27.99 9.36
CA LEU A 791 4.03 27.14 8.17
C LEU A 791 2.62 27.02 7.60
N PRO A 792 2.44 26.91 6.27
CA PRO A 792 1.19 26.49 5.68
C PRO A 792 0.81 25.11 6.18
N GLN A 793 -0.47 24.91 6.49
CA GLN A 793 -1.01 23.61 6.86
C GLN A 793 -2.36 23.39 6.19
N ILE A 794 -2.78 22.13 6.04
CA ILE A 794 -4.16 21.81 5.65
C ILE A 794 -5.10 22.41 6.72
N ASN A 795 -5.78 23.49 6.36
CA ASN A 795 -6.56 24.35 7.25
C ASN A 795 -8.00 24.58 6.74
N ARG A 796 -8.26 24.34 5.45
CA ARG A 796 -9.60 24.28 4.86
C ARG A 796 -9.78 23.05 3.98
N ALA A 797 -11.02 22.56 3.88
CA ALA A 797 -11.40 21.47 3.00
C ALA A 797 -12.76 21.72 2.35
N LYS A 798 -12.83 21.62 1.03
CA LYS A 798 -14.02 21.85 0.19
C LYS A 798 -14.46 20.54 -0.45
N PHE A 799 -15.65 20.08 -0.13
CA PHE A 799 -16.18 18.77 -0.53
C PHE A 799 -17.02 18.87 -1.81
N PHE A 800 -16.83 17.93 -2.73
CA PHE A 800 -17.54 17.83 -4.01
C PHE A 800 -18.26 16.49 -4.11
N ALA A 801 -19.59 16.53 -4.31
CA ALA A 801 -20.44 15.35 -4.46
C ALA A 801 -20.73 15.06 -5.93
N ASN A 802 -20.66 13.79 -6.34
CA ASN A 802 -21.10 13.36 -7.66
C ASN A 802 -22.63 13.42 -7.75
N ILE A 803 -23.18 14.23 -8.65
CA ILE A 803 -24.62 14.36 -8.91
C ILE A 803 -25.09 13.63 -10.18
N GLY A 804 -24.24 12.76 -10.71
CA GLY A 804 -24.43 11.97 -11.92
C GLY A 804 -24.24 12.75 -13.21
N GLN A 805 -24.03 12.00 -14.30
CA GLN A 805 -23.77 12.54 -15.64
C GLN A 805 -22.47 13.37 -15.72
N SER A 806 -21.41 12.88 -15.06
CA SER A 806 -20.08 13.51 -15.01
C SER A 806 -20.07 14.95 -14.46
N ARG A 807 -20.95 15.24 -13.50
CA ARG A 807 -21.07 16.53 -12.81
C ARG A 807 -20.90 16.35 -11.31
N PHE A 808 -20.17 17.28 -10.69
CA PHE A 808 -19.98 17.33 -9.26
C PHE A 808 -20.39 18.71 -8.73
N ASP A 809 -21.22 18.74 -7.70
CA ASP A 809 -21.64 19.97 -7.01
C ASP A 809 -20.84 20.15 -5.70
N VAL A 810 -20.63 21.39 -5.27
CA VAL A 810 -20.03 21.69 -3.97
C VAL A 810 -21.03 21.42 -2.86
N VAL A 811 -20.64 20.57 -1.90
CA VAL A 811 -21.43 20.21 -0.71
C VAL A 811 -21.31 21.29 0.35
N GLY A 812 -20.06 21.71 0.60
CA GLY A 812 -19.69 22.66 1.63
C GLY A 812 -18.19 22.83 1.71
N GLU A 813 -17.75 23.81 2.48
CA GLU A 813 -16.36 24.06 2.81
C GLU A 813 -16.24 24.23 4.32
N ILE A 814 -15.22 23.61 4.92
CA ILE A 814 -14.95 23.67 6.36
C ILE A 814 -13.64 24.37 6.63
N GLU A 815 -13.58 25.12 7.73
CA GLU A 815 -12.33 25.47 8.40
C GLU A 815 -11.99 24.40 9.44
N ILE A 816 -10.75 23.93 9.44
CA ILE A 816 -10.21 23.06 10.49
C ILE A 816 -9.73 23.96 11.63
N ASN A 817 -10.41 23.92 12.78
CA ASN A 817 -9.95 24.60 13.98
C ASN A 817 -8.86 23.77 14.67
N ARG A 818 -7.64 23.82 14.14
CA ARG A 818 -6.45 23.13 14.68
C ARG A 818 -6.11 23.50 16.13
N ALA A 819 -6.68 24.58 16.67
CA ALA A 819 -6.33 25.12 17.96
C ALA A 819 -7.27 24.67 19.09
N GLU A 820 -8.23 23.77 18.84
CA GLU A 820 -9.10 23.17 19.85
C GLU A 820 -9.22 21.66 19.61
N ALA A 821 -9.50 20.89 20.66
CA ALA A 821 -9.75 19.46 20.53
C ALA A 821 -11.09 19.23 19.81
N ILE A 822 -11.10 18.33 18.83
CA ILE A 822 -12.30 17.94 18.08
C ILE A 822 -12.30 16.42 18.00
N GLY A 823 -13.30 15.77 18.61
CA GLY A 823 -13.58 14.35 18.40
C GLY A 823 -14.41 14.14 17.14
N ALA A 824 -14.32 12.94 16.54
CA ALA A 824 -15.05 12.60 15.31
C ALA A 824 -16.54 12.97 15.41
N HIS A 825 -17.26 12.43 16.40
CA HIS A 825 -18.70 12.65 16.61
C HIS A 825 -19.04 13.83 17.54
N ASP A 826 -18.19 14.87 17.65
CA ASP A 826 -18.54 16.09 18.41
C ASP A 826 -19.59 16.91 17.63
N PRO A 827 -20.76 17.27 18.22
CA PRO A 827 -21.76 18.15 17.58
C PRO A 827 -21.23 19.54 17.14
N LYS A 828 -20.02 19.93 17.54
CA LYS A 828 -19.31 21.12 17.05
C LYS A 828 -18.48 20.87 15.79
N ASN A 829 -18.04 19.64 15.55
CA ASN A 829 -17.20 19.27 14.41
C ASN A 829 -17.87 19.74 13.09
N PRO A 830 -17.14 20.44 12.20
CA PRO A 830 -17.73 20.90 10.95
C PRO A 830 -18.00 19.76 9.94
N VAL A 831 -17.37 18.59 10.07
CA VAL A 831 -17.70 17.42 9.21
C VAL A 831 -19.07 16.84 9.58
N GLU A 832 -19.34 16.66 10.87
CA GLU A 832 -20.63 16.18 11.44
C GLU A 832 -21.87 17.03 11.08
N LYS A 833 -21.67 18.16 10.38
CA LYS A 833 -22.71 19.09 9.94
C LYS A 833 -22.94 19.09 8.43
N LEU A 834 -22.17 18.30 7.68
CA LEU A 834 -22.25 18.18 6.21
C LEU A 834 -22.71 16.80 5.72
N PHE A 835 -22.73 15.79 6.60
CA PHE A 835 -23.04 14.39 6.28
C PHE A 835 -24.08 13.83 7.24
N ASP A 836 -24.91 12.89 6.77
CA ASP A 836 -25.85 12.10 7.59
C ASP A 836 -25.26 10.67 7.79
N TRP A 837 -25.26 10.16 9.03
CA TRP A 837 -24.50 8.95 9.49
C TRP A 837 -25.35 7.76 9.99
#